data_AF-A0A6P7GHK9-F1
#
_entry.id   AF-A0A6P7GHK9-F1
#
_cell.length_a   1.000
_cell.length_b   1.000
_cell.length_c   1.000
_cell.angle_alpha   90.00
_cell.angle_beta   90.00
_cell.angle_gamma   90.00
#
_symmetry.space_group_name_H-M   'P 1'
#
loop_
_entity.id
_entity.type
_entity.pdbx_description
1 polymer ?
#
loop_
_entity_poly.entity_id
_entity_poly.type
_entity_poly.pdbx_seq_one_letter_code
_entity_poly.pdbx_strand_id
1 'polypeptide(L)'
;MVVMCNCVVLVGVTSILLYLVALIHADCQIDPFDGKAPLVLTAKDSSIVYPNSGETTLDFRNGEIVTFACSGNNIFLSGLMHQTTVEGRCLANSQFDVFGKRYSWTDIACSSNPRATIRKTNSHCARDATMVVVGYDLGNGNFASIIDICFNTSSQIALYSRYDITSSIQSNDETFSRPAFFEDSNLYNIKGRVDTYYKQNRQRTTINNLLGLSPTSSKYISSGDLFLSRGHLAAKTDFLYGFQQDATFRYINVAPQWQSFNGGNWNRVERSCRNYADRRKANLQIWTGTYGIATLPHEFTQKPTELYLYVNGRTKALPVPALYWKIVYNPSNFRCVVLIGLNNPFEDNVSRYIICRDISNSLNWISWQKNDHKKGYSYACTCNDFKSRVDYAPSLKVSGILKNLSLEENGDMEAHIRLFLESLNKLAALGVEIKDRFAAGILVGSLPDSYSFFVTALESRPSNEFSLEFVTNCQIDPFDGKAPLVLTAKNASIVYPNSGETTLDFRNEEIVIFACPGSNIFLDGLMHQTTVEGKCLPNSQFEVFGELYSWTDITCSSNPRATVKKTNSHCPRDATIVKIGYDLGNSHLVSIMEICFNTSSQIALYSRYDLIASIKSNDETIGRATFFEDKDLYNIKGRVNTYYKKSRQRTTINNLLGLPPTSSKYISSGDLFLSRGHLAAKTDFLYGFQQNATFRYINVAPQWQSFNGGNWYRVERSCRNYADRRKTILQIWTGTYGVATLPHGVTRKPTELYLYVNGRTKALPVPALYWKIVYNPSNNRCVVLIGLNNPFETNVSRHIICRDISNSVNWLNWQENNQKKGYSYACTCNDFKSKVAYAPSLKVSGILY
;
A
#
# COMPACT_ATOMS: atom_id res chain seq x y z
N MET A 1 -26.61 -40.36 -37.71
CA MET A 1 -27.28 -39.93 -36.46
C MET A 1 -26.35 -39.30 -35.42
N VAL A 2 -25.02 -39.47 -35.48
CA VAL A 2 -24.06 -38.92 -34.48
C VAL A 2 -23.63 -37.46 -34.77
N VAL A 3 -23.86 -36.95 -35.98
CA VAL A 3 -23.45 -35.58 -36.36
C VAL A 3 -24.48 -34.50 -35.94
N MET A 4 -25.74 -34.86 -35.73
CA MET A 4 -26.78 -33.90 -35.28
C MET A 4 -26.76 -33.63 -33.77
N CYS A 5 -26.16 -34.50 -32.95
CA CYS A 5 -26.12 -34.33 -31.49
C CYS A 5 -25.09 -33.25 -31.07
N ASN A 6 -23.99 -33.12 -31.81
CA ASN A 6 -22.93 -32.15 -31.48
C ASN A 6 -23.28 -30.70 -31.81
N CYS A 7 -24.16 -30.44 -32.79
CA CYS A 7 -24.61 -29.06 -33.08
C CYS A 7 -25.59 -28.53 -32.03
N VAL A 8 -26.45 -29.38 -31.46
CA VAL A 8 -27.43 -28.97 -30.43
C VAL A 8 -26.73 -28.67 -29.09
N VAL A 9 -25.67 -29.43 -28.76
CA VAL A 9 -24.85 -29.16 -27.56
C VAL A 9 -24.02 -27.88 -27.72
N LEU A 10 -23.45 -27.61 -28.91
CA LEU A 10 -22.66 -26.39 -29.14
C LEU A 10 -23.53 -25.11 -29.11
N VAL A 11 -24.75 -25.17 -29.65
CA VAL A 11 -25.72 -24.06 -29.63
C VAL A 11 -26.30 -23.85 -28.22
N GLY A 12 -26.52 -24.93 -27.47
CA GLY A 12 -26.93 -24.87 -26.06
C GLY A 12 -25.86 -24.25 -25.15
N VAL A 13 -24.60 -24.66 -25.33
CA VAL A 13 -23.47 -24.13 -24.54
C VAL A 13 -23.19 -22.67 -24.90
N THR A 14 -23.24 -22.28 -26.18
CA THR A 14 -23.08 -20.87 -26.59
C THR A 14 -24.25 -19.99 -26.16
N SER A 15 -25.49 -20.49 -26.16
CA SER A 15 -26.65 -19.76 -25.65
C SER A 15 -26.60 -19.61 -24.14
N ILE A 16 -26.15 -20.64 -23.39
CA ILE A 16 -25.91 -20.55 -21.95
C ILE A 16 -24.74 -19.61 -21.64
N LEU A 17 -23.67 -19.62 -22.43
CA LEU A 17 -22.57 -18.65 -22.32
C LEU A 17 -23.01 -17.23 -22.66
N LEU A 18 -23.86 -17.01 -23.67
CA LEU A 18 -24.43 -15.70 -24.00
C LEU A 18 -25.43 -15.22 -22.94
N TYR A 19 -26.20 -16.12 -22.34
CA TYR A 19 -27.11 -15.83 -21.23
C TYR A 19 -26.33 -15.54 -19.94
N LEU A 20 -25.23 -16.26 -19.68
CA LEU A 20 -24.28 -15.99 -18.59
C LEU A 20 -23.53 -14.67 -18.83
N VAL A 21 -23.12 -14.36 -20.05
CA VAL A 21 -22.47 -13.08 -20.42
C VAL A 21 -23.47 -11.92 -20.33
N ALA A 22 -24.75 -12.13 -20.65
CA ALA A 22 -25.81 -11.14 -20.45
C ALA A 22 -26.17 -10.95 -18.96
N LEU A 23 -25.96 -11.95 -18.11
CA LEU A 23 -26.12 -11.86 -16.65
C LEU A 23 -24.93 -11.16 -15.95
N ILE A 24 -23.84 -10.87 -16.66
CA ILE A 24 -22.57 -10.33 -16.12
C ILE A 24 -22.34 -8.85 -16.47
N HIS A 25 -23.21 -8.19 -17.24
CA HIS A 25 -23.04 -6.76 -17.51
C HIS A 25 -23.65 -5.92 -16.38
N ALA A 26 -22.80 -5.24 -15.62
CA ALA A 26 -23.21 -4.12 -14.77
C ALA A 26 -23.73 -2.99 -15.68
N ASP A 27 -24.95 -2.50 -15.42
CA ASP A 27 -25.53 -1.43 -16.23
C ASP A 27 -25.02 -0.07 -15.77
N CYS A 28 -24.89 0.16 -14.46
CA CYS A 28 -24.22 1.34 -13.92
C CYS A 28 -22.93 0.95 -13.22
N GLN A 29 -21.83 1.52 -13.66
CA GLN A 29 -20.52 1.39 -13.03
C GLN A 29 -20.06 2.77 -12.55
N ILE A 30 -19.71 2.95 -11.28
CA ILE A 30 -19.26 4.24 -10.74
C ILE A 30 -17.93 4.13 -10.00
N ASP A 31 -17.13 5.19 -10.03
CA ASP A 31 -15.93 5.32 -9.19
C ASP A 31 -16.27 6.09 -7.90
N PRO A 32 -16.34 5.41 -6.73
CA PRO A 32 -16.67 6.03 -5.46
C PRO A 32 -15.51 6.79 -4.79
N PHE A 33 -14.31 6.81 -5.38
CA PHE A 33 -13.09 7.36 -4.75
C PHE A 33 -12.84 8.85 -5.05
N ASP A 34 -13.77 9.55 -5.70
CA ASP A 34 -13.65 10.99 -5.92
C ASP A 34 -13.85 11.79 -4.62
N GLY A 35 -13.07 12.85 -4.43
CA GLY A 35 -13.02 13.68 -3.21
C GLY A 35 -14.24 14.57 -2.97
N LYS A 36 -15.31 14.40 -3.76
CA LYS A 36 -16.65 14.99 -3.52
C LYS A 36 -17.77 13.96 -3.71
N ALA A 37 -17.43 12.68 -3.86
CA ALA A 37 -18.44 11.64 -4.02
C ALA A 37 -19.33 11.55 -2.77
N PRO A 38 -20.65 11.37 -2.93
CA PRO A 38 -21.53 11.01 -1.83
C PRO A 38 -21.20 9.61 -1.30
N LEU A 39 -21.62 9.34 -0.05
CA LEU A 39 -21.75 7.95 0.40
C LEU A 39 -22.75 7.25 -0.52
N VAL A 40 -22.38 6.04 -0.95
CA VAL A 40 -23.30 5.15 -1.66
C VAL A 40 -23.74 4.09 -0.68
N LEU A 41 -25.04 4.08 -0.38
CA LEU A 41 -25.66 3.21 0.60
C LEU A 41 -26.70 2.31 -0.08
N THR A 42 -26.87 1.11 0.43
CA THR A 42 -28.00 0.25 0.06
C THR A 42 -29.32 0.92 0.47
N ALA A 43 -30.34 0.84 -0.38
CA ALA A 43 -31.66 1.38 -0.03
C ALA A 43 -32.35 0.60 1.11
N LYS A 44 -32.00 -0.68 1.28
CA LYS A 44 -32.66 -1.58 2.25
C LYS A 44 -32.29 -1.29 3.70
N ASP A 45 -31.00 -1.11 3.98
CA ASP A 45 -30.49 -1.02 5.35
C ASP A 45 -29.48 0.12 5.56
N SER A 46 -29.31 1.00 4.56
CA SER A 46 -28.37 2.12 4.62
C SER A 46 -26.93 1.69 4.93
N SER A 47 -26.55 0.47 4.53
CA SER A 47 -25.18 -0.02 4.65
C SER A 47 -24.32 0.53 3.52
N ILE A 48 -23.05 0.84 3.83
CA ILE A 48 -22.11 1.35 2.84
C ILE A 48 -21.83 0.26 1.81
N VAL A 49 -21.94 0.62 0.53
CA VAL A 49 -21.63 -0.28 -0.59
C VAL A 49 -20.12 -0.30 -0.81
N TYR A 50 -19.55 -1.50 -0.98
CA TYR A 50 -18.14 -1.70 -1.28
C TYR A 50 -17.98 -2.38 -2.65
N PRO A 51 -16.86 -2.13 -3.38
CA PRO A 51 -16.54 -2.86 -4.60
C PRO A 51 -16.35 -4.34 -4.32
N ASN A 52 -16.56 -5.18 -5.33
CA ASN A 52 -16.14 -6.58 -5.23
C ASN A 52 -14.62 -6.66 -5.07
N SER A 53 -14.13 -7.80 -4.60
CA SER A 53 -12.70 -7.95 -4.35
C SER A 53 -11.90 -7.82 -5.65
N GLY A 54 -10.86 -6.96 -5.62
CA GLY A 54 -10.04 -6.64 -6.78
C GLY A 54 -10.55 -5.47 -7.63
N GLU A 55 -11.79 -5.03 -7.42
CA GLU A 55 -12.41 -3.93 -8.16
C GLU A 55 -12.18 -2.57 -7.48
N THR A 56 -12.38 -1.50 -8.25
CA THR A 56 -12.34 -0.09 -7.79
C THR A 56 -13.61 0.67 -8.13
N THR A 57 -14.60 -0.01 -8.70
CA THR A 57 -15.87 0.56 -9.11
C THR A 57 -17.00 -0.14 -8.37
N LEU A 58 -18.13 0.55 -8.23
CA LEU A 58 -19.37 -0.04 -7.76
C LEU A 58 -20.25 -0.32 -8.97
N ASP A 59 -20.76 -1.54 -9.03
CA ASP A 59 -21.55 -2.05 -10.13
C ASP A 59 -23.00 -2.28 -9.66
N PHE A 60 -23.94 -1.73 -10.41
CA PHE A 60 -25.37 -1.82 -10.12
C PHE A 60 -26.14 -2.32 -11.35
N ARG A 61 -27.18 -3.11 -11.11
CA ARG A 61 -28.08 -3.61 -12.16
C ARG A 61 -29.08 -2.53 -12.57
N ASN A 62 -29.56 -2.57 -13.81
CA ASN A 62 -30.66 -1.71 -14.24
C ASN A 62 -31.85 -1.83 -13.27
N GLY A 63 -32.37 -0.68 -12.84
CA GLY A 63 -33.48 -0.59 -11.92
C GLY A 63 -33.12 -0.73 -10.44
N GLU A 64 -31.88 -1.07 -10.09
CA GLU A 64 -31.40 -1.14 -8.71
C GLU A 64 -31.41 0.24 -8.06
N ILE A 65 -31.86 0.31 -6.79
CA ILE A 65 -32.01 1.57 -6.06
C ILE A 65 -30.90 1.67 -5.00
N VAL A 66 -30.20 2.80 -5.03
CA VAL A 66 -29.18 3.16 -4.04
C VAL A 66 -29.51 4.50 -3.40
N THR A 67 -29.04 4.71 -2.18
CA THR A 67 -29.15 6.00 -1.49
C THR A 67 -27.80 6.72 -1.56
N PHE A 68 -27.81 7.95 -2.08
CA PHE A 68 -26.67 8.85 -2.01
C PHE A 68 -26.80 9.73 -0.77
N ALA A 69 -25.73 9.89 0.00
CA ALA A 69 -25.76 10.68 1.23
C ALA A 69 -24.53 11.59 1.42
N CYS A 70 -24.77 12.82 1.84
CA CYS A 70 -23.75 13.82 2.18
C CYS A 70 -23.89 14.27 3.64
N SER A 71 -23.65 13.38 4.60
CA SER A 71 -23.77 13.69 6.03
C SER A 71 -23.03 14.98 6.45
N GLY A 72 -23.73 15.82 7.20
CA GLY A 72 -23.26 17.16 7.62
C GLY A 72 -23.20 18.21 6.50
N ASN A 73 -23.73 17.89 5.31
CA ASN A 73 -23.64 18.68 4.08
C ASN A 73 -24.90 18.46 3.21
N ASN A 74 -24.94 19.08 2.03
CA ASN A 74 -26.01 18.93 1.06
C ASN A 74 -25.51 18.18 -0.19
N ILE A 75 -26.40 17.39 -0.79
CA ILE A 75 -26.18 16.82 -2.13
C ILE A 75 -26.39 17.92 -3.16
N PHE A 76 -25.52 17.94 -4.17
CA PHE A 76 -25.64 18.77 -5.35
C PHE A 76 -25.94 17.86 -6.54
N LEU A 77 -27.01 18.18 -7.27
CA LEU A 77 -27.38 17.52 -8.52
C LEU A 77 -27.21 18.54 -9.65
N SER A 78 -26.18 18.35 -10.49
CA SER A 78 -25.80 19.31 -11.54
C SER A 78 -25.64 20.75 -11.02
N GLY A 79 -25.07 20.91 -9.82
CA GLY A 79 -24.84 22.21 -9.19
C GLY A 79 -26.03 22.81 -8.42
N LEU A 80 -27.19 22.17 -8.42
CA LEU A 80 -28.34 22.57 -7.60
C LEU A 80 -28.31 21.87 -6.26
N MET A 81 -28.47 22.62 -5.18
CA MET A 81 -28.47 22.11 -3.81
C MET A 81 -29.78 21.36 -3.50
N HIS A 82 -29.66 20.18 -2.92
CA HIS A 82 -30.75 19.33 -2.45
C HIS A 82 -30.56 18.95 -0.97
N GLN A 83 -31.36 18.00 -0.47
CA GLN A 83 -31.29 17.50 0.90
C GLN A 83 -29.96 16.75 1.18
N THR A 84 -29.82 16.23 2.40
CA THR A 84 -28.65 15.47 2.84
C THR A 84 -28.58 14.08 2.22
N THR A 85 -29.72 13.55 1.76
CA THR A 85 -29.87 12.23 1.12
C THR A 85 -30.79 12.31 -0.10
N VAL A 86 -30.53 11.50 -1.12
CA VAL A 86 -31.43 11.26 -2.27
C VAL A 86 -31.35 9.80 -2.70
N GLU A 87 -32.43 9.26 -3.26
CA GLU A 87 -32.42 7.93 -3.89
C GLU A 87 -32.14 8.05 -5.39
N GLY A 88 -31.29 7.16 -5.89
CA GLY A 88 -30.99 7.03 -7.31
C GLY A 88 -31.31 5.62 -7.79
N ARG A 89 -32.06 5.51 -8.90
CA ARG A 89 -32.30 4.26 -9.60
C ARG A 89 -31.32 4.11 -10.75
N CYS A 90 -30.54 3.04 -10.79
CA CYS A 90 -29.60 2.77 -11.87
C CYS A 90 -30.34 2.64 -13.22
N LEU A 91 -29.84 3.33 -14.24
CA LEU A 91 -30.28 3.22 -15.63
C LEU A 91 -29.25 2.45 -16.47
N ALA A 92 -28.19 3.12 -16.93
CA ALA A 92 -27.09 2.56 -17.71
C ALA A 92 -25.89 3.53 -17.77
N ASN A 93 -24.68 3.06 -18.06
CA ASN A 93 -23.45 3.84 -18.27
C ASN A 93 -23.20 4.93 -17.20
N SER A 94 -23.27 4.54 -15.91
CA SER A 94 -23.10 5.45 -14.77
C SER A 94 -24.20 6.51 -14.59
N GLN A 95 -25.37 6.32 -15.21
CA GLN A 95 -26.51 7.24 -15.10
C GLN A 95 -27.55 6.73 -14.11
N PHE A 96 -28.09 7.65 -13.31
CA PHE A 96 -29.12 7.38 -12.32
C PHE A 96 -30.34 8.26 -12.57
N ASP A 97 -31.53 7.69 -12.38
CA ASP A 97 -32.76 8.45 -12.23
C ASP A 97 -32.90 8.91 -10.78
N VAL A 98 -32.89 10.23 -10.57
CA VAL A 98 -33.11 10.89 -9.28
C VAL A 98 -34.28 11.88 -9.47
N PHE A 99 -35.37 11.68 -8.71
CA PHE A 99 -36.60 12.49 -8.83
C PHE A 99 -37.23 12.53 -10.23
N GLY A 100 -37.14 11.45 -11.01
CA GLY A 100 -37.69 11.37 -12.37
C GLY A 100 -36.82 12.06 -13.43
N LYS A 101 -35.57 12.42 -13.08
CA LYS A 101 -34.59 13.07 -13.95
C LYS A 101 -33.30 12.28 -14.00
N ARG A 102 -32.67 12.27 -15.17
CA ARG A 102 -31.42 11.55 -15.42
C ARG A 102 -30.20 12.39 -15.03
N TYR A 103 -29.35 11.84 -14.18
CA TYR A 103 -28.08 12.44 -13.75
C TYR A 103 -26.92 11.48 -14.01
N SER A 104 -25.79 11.99 -14.47
CA SER A 104 -24.53 11.23 -14.46
C SER A 104 -24.00 11.13 -13.04
N TRP A 105 -23.26 10.08 -12.69
CA TRP A 105 -22.54 9.98 -11.42
C TRP A 105 -21.73 11.25 -11.08
N THR A 106 -21.08 11.84 -12.08
CA THR A 106 -20.29 13.09 -11.93
C THR A 106 -21.13 14.31 -11.55
N ASP A 107 -22.44 14.26 -11.79
CA ASP A 107 -23.37 15.34 -11.44
C ASP A 107 -23.90 15.21 -10.01
N ILE A 108 -23.68 14.08 -9.34
CA ILE A 108 -24.13 13.79 -7.98
C ILE A 108 -22.95 13.94 -7.03
N ALA A 109 -22.86 15.09 -6.36
CA ALA A 109 -21.69 15.42 -5.54
C ALA A 109 -22.08 16.01 -4.20
N CYS A 110 -21.21 15.89 -3.20
CA CYS A 110 -21.33 16.64 -1.96
C CYS A 110 -20.70 18.04 -2.09
N SER A 111 -21.24 19.01 -1.35
CA SER A 111 -20.59 20.32 -1.20
C SER A 111 -19.19 20.22 -0.57
N SER A 112 -19.01 19.28 0.35
CA SER A 112 -17.74 18.92 0.97
C SER A 112 -17.73 17.46 1.40
N ASN A 113 -16.58 16.92 1.81
CA ASN A 113 -16.48 15.53 2.27
C ASN A 113 -17.52 15.24 3.37
N PRO A 114 -18.25 14.12 3.27
CA PRO A 114 -19.19 13.69 4.29
C PRO A 114 -18.53 13.62 5.67
N ARG A 115 -19.14 14.31 6.65
CA ARG A 115 -18.59 14.41 7.99
C ARG A 115 -19.19 13.33 8.88
N ALA A 116 -18.32 12.52 9.47
CA ALA A 116 -18.74 11.58 10.51
C ALA A 116 -19.12 12.32 11.80
N THR A 117 -20.03 11.73 12.55
CA THR A 117 -20.45 12.16 13.90
C THR A 117 -20.46 10.96 14.84
N ILE A 118 -20.74 11.21 16.11
CA ILE A 118 -20.86 10.15 17.12
C ILE A 118 -22.29 10.10 17.66
N ARG A 119 -22.74 8.91 18.05
CA ARG A 119 -23.98 8.71 18.80
C ARG A 119 -23.71 7.81 20.00
N LYS A 120 -23.97 8.33 21.20
CA LYS A 120 -23.98 7.51 22.41
C LYS A 120 -25.23 6.63 22.38
N THR A 121 -25.08 5.33 22.60
CA THR A 121 -26.21 4.42 22.69
C THR A 121 -26.64 4.25 24.14
N ASN A 122 -27.84 3.69 24.36
CA ASN A 122 -28.31 3.32 25.70
C ASN A 122 -27.72 1.98 26.19
N SER A 123 -26.82 1.37 25.42
CA SER A 123 -26.24 0.06 25.74
C SER A 123 -24.93 0.21 26.51
N HIS A 124 -24.79 -0.61 27.55
CA HIS A 124 -23.53 -0.82 28.24
C HIS A 124 -22.78 -1.97 27.58
N CYS A 125 -21.48 -1.80 27.39
CA CYS A 125 -20.59 -2.81 26.80
C CYS A 125 -19.66 -3.45 27.84
N ALA A 126 -19.49 -2.79 28.98
CA ALA A 126 -18.89 -3.31 30.21
C ALA A 126 -19.46 -2.52 31.40
N ARG A 127 -19.15 -2.94 32.65
CA ARG A 127 -19.71 -2.36 33.89
C ARG A 127 -19.74 -0.83 33.90
N ASP A 128 -18.61 -0.18 33.61
CA ASP A 128 -18.44 1.28 33.63
C ASP A 128 -18.22 1.87 32.21
N ALA A 129 -18.60 1.13 31.18
CA ALA A 129 -18.39 1.50 29.78
C ALA A 129 -19.70 1.56 28.99
N THR A 130 -19.81 2.61 28.19
CA THR A 130 -20.96 2.90 27.34
C THR A 130 -20.58 2.68 25.89
N MET A 131 -21.50 2.15 25.10
CA MET A 131 -21.28 2.01 23.66
C MET A 131 -21.51 3.36 22.96
N VAL A 132 -20.53 3.78 22.17
CA VAL A 132 -20.56 4.97 21.34
C VAL A 132 -20.30 4.55 19.90
N VAL A 133 -21.20 4.89 18.98
CA VAL A 133 -21.03 4.57 17.57
C VAL A 133 -20.53 5.77 16.79
N VAL A 134 -19.60 5.56 15.86
CA VAL A 134 -19.09 6.55 14.91
C VAL A 134 -19.65 6.23 13.54
N GLY A 135 -20.19 7.23 12.85
CA GLY A 135 -20.89 7.02 11.60
C GLY A 135 -21.39 8.31 10.98
N TYR A 136 -22.36 8.19 10.09
CA TYR A 136 -22.92 9.30 9.31
C TYR A 136 -24.40 9.48 9.63
N ASP A 137 -24.78 10.72 9.94
CA ASP A 137 -26.17 11.08 10.18
C ASP A 137 -26.88 11.26 8.84
N LEU A 138 -27.90 10.44 8.61
CA LEU A 138 -28.68 10.41 7.37
C LEU A 138 -30.00 11.19 7.50
N GLY A 139 -30.27 11.79 8.66
CA GLY A 139 -31.54 12.45 8.97
C GLY A 139 -32.62 11.49 9.47
N ASN A 140 -33.67 12.03 10.08
CA ASN A 140 -34.83 11.29 10.60
C ASN A 140 -34.49 10.12 11.55
N GLY A 141 -33.38 10.23 12.29
CA GLY A 141 -32.90 9.20 13.22
C GLY A 141 -32.08 8.07 12.58
N ASN A 142 -31.94 8.06 11.25
CA ASN A 142 -31.13 7.08 10.53
C ASN A 142 -29.63 7.41 10.65
N PHE A 143 -28.82 6.38 10.90
CA PHE A 143 -27.41 6.54 11.17
C PHE A 143 -26.60 5.37 10.60
N ALA A 144 -25.73 5.65 9.64
CA ALA A 144 -24.82 4.65 9.07
C ALA A 144 -23.57 4.51 9.96
N SER A 145 -23.60 3.57 10.91
CA SER A 145 -22.46 3.26 11.79
C SER A 145 -21.34 2.55 11.02
N ILE A 146 -20.09 2.88 11.35
CA ILE A 146 -18.90 2.22 10.80
C ILE A 146 -17.89 1.77 11.86
N ILE A 147 -17.95 2.35 13.07
CA ILE A 147 -17.11 1.95 14.21
C ILE A 147 -17.97 1.96 15.46
N ASP A 148 -17.99 0.85 16.19
CA ASP A 148 -18.65 0.75 17.50
C ASP A 148 -17.57 0.77 18.59
N ILE A 149 -17.63 1.74 19.52
CA ILE A 149 -16.60 1.99 20.52
C ILE A 149 -17.16 1.73 21.91
N CYS A 150 -16.55 0.80 22.64
CA CYS A 150 -16.85 0.61 24.05
C CYS A 150 -16.01 1.56 24.89
N PHE A 151 -16.58 2.70 25.29
CA PHE A 151 -15.87 3.78 25.95
C PHE A 151 -16.06 3.75 27.47
N ASN A 152 -14.97 3.59 28.23
CA ASN A 152 -15.01 3.64 29.69
C ASN A 152 -14.97 5.09 30.16
N THR A 153 -16.04 5.55 30.79
CA THR A 153 -16.19 6.95 31.21
C THR A 153 -15.36 7.31 32.45
N SER A 154 -14.97 6.32 33.25
CA SER A 154 -14.16 6.51 34.46
C SER A 154 -12.67 6.64 34.12
N SER A 155 -12.11 5.72 33.34
CA SER A 155 -10.71 5.77 32.90
C SER A 155 -10.49 6.66 31.67
N GLN A 156 -11.59 7.08 31.01
CA GLN A 156 -11.64 7.95 29.84
C GLN A 156 -10.86 7.41 28.63
N ILE A 157 -10.97 6.10 28.41
CA ILE A 157 -10.31 5.38 27.31
C ILE A 157 -11.29 4.36 26.72
N ALA A 158 -11.11 4.02 25.45
CA ALA A 158 -11.83 2.91 24.85
C ALA A 158 -11.27 1.56 25.34
N LEU A 159 -12.19 0.68 25.76
CA LEU A 159 -11.88 -0.73 26.04
C LEU A 159 -11.64 -1.48 24.72
N TYR A 160 -12.48 -1.21 23.72
CA TYR A 160 -12.30 -1.69 22.34
C TYR A 160 -13.06 -0.83 21.32
N SER A 161 -12.64 -0.92 20.06
CA SER A 161 -13.38 -0.50 18.87
C SER A 161 -13.68 -1.72 18.00
N ARG A 162 -14.92 -1.83 17.50
CA ARG A 162 -15.39 -2.83 16.54
C ARG A 162 -15.62 -2.19 15.19
N TYR A 163 -15.15 -2.82 14.12
CA TYR A 163 -15.31 -2.37 12.74
C TYR A 163 -15.13 -3.54 11.78
N ASP A 164 -15.43 -3.32 10.50
CA ASP A 164 -15.32 -4.36 9.47
C ASP A 164 -14.20 -4.03 8.48
N ILE A 165 -13.43 -5.05 8.07
CA ILE A 165 -12.49 -4.98 6.96
C ILE A 165 -13.11 -5.70 5.76
N THR A 166 -13.27 -5.01 4.64
CA THR A 166 -13.81 -5.58 3.40
C THR A 166 -12.76 -6.39 2.63
N SER A 167 -13.21 -7.39 1.87
CA SER A 167 -12.40 -8.17 0.94
C SER A 167 -11.76 -7.34 -0.20
N SER A 168 -12.19 -6.10 -0.42
CA SER A 168 -11.62 -5.15 -1.40
C SER A 168 -10.61 -4.18 -0.79
N ILE A 169 -10.17 -4.38 0.47
CA ILE A 169 -9.38 -3.39 1.23
C ILE A 169 -8.05 -2.97 0.57
N GLN A 170 -7.45 -3.78 -0.31
CA GLN A 170 -6.22 -3.41 -1.04
C GLN A 170 -6.42 -2.27 -2.05
N SER A 171 -7.68 -1.94 -2.37
CA SER A 171 -8.05 -0.78 -3.19
C SER A 171 -8.24 0.50 -2.36
N ASN A 172 -7.84 0.54 -1.08
CA ASN A 172 -8.11 1.70 -0.22
C ASN A 172 -7.52 3.02 -0.74
N ASP A 173 -8.13 4.12 -0.32
CA ASP A 173 -7.70 5.46 -0.69
C ASP A 173 -6.42 5.87 0.07
N GLU A 174 -5.24 5.52 -0.46
CA GLU A 174 -3.95 5.99 0.08
C GLU A 174 -3.72 7.50 -0.13
N THR A 175 -4.50 8.14 -1.01
CA THR A 175 -4.31 9.55 -1.38
C THR A 175 -5.02 10.51 -0.42
N PHE A 176 -5.91 10.00 0.42
CA PHE A 176 -6.63 10.80 1.39
C PHE A 176 -5.66 11.37 2.44
N SER A 177 -5.63 12.70 2.55
CA SER A 177 -4.72 13.39 3.46
C SER A 177 -5.04 13.04 4.91
N ARG A 178 -4.02 12.86 5.73
CA ARG A 178 -4.19 12.60 7.17
C ARG A 178 -4.83 13.83 7.85
N PRO A 179 -6.03 13.71 8.45
CA PRO A 179 -6.66 14.81 9.17
C PRO A 179 -6.05 14.99 10.58
N ALA A 180 -6.46 16.07 11.25
CA ALA A 180 -6.17 16.28 12.67
C ALA A 180 -7.12 15.43 13.54
N PHE A 181 -6.68 15.04 14.73
CA PHE A 181 -7.55 14.34 15.68
C PHE A 181 -8.62 15.28 16.25
N PHE A 182 -9.84 14.76 16.31
CA PHE A 182 -11.00 15.44 16.85
C PHE A 182 -11.33 14.93 18.25
N GLU A 183 -11.65 15.86 19.16
CA GLU A 183 -12.10 15.56 20.52
C GLU A 183 -13.61 15.74 20.56
N ASP A 184 -14.34 14.63 20.74
CA ASP A 184 -15.79 14.63 20.81
C ASP A 184 -16.29 15.29 22.10
N SER A 185 -17.26 16.18 21.98
CA SER A 185 -17.82 16.93 23.12
C SER A 185 -18.51 16.01 24.13
N ASN A 186 -18.40 16.36 25.42
CA ASN A 186 -19.12 15.73 26.54
C ASN A 186 -18.79 14.26 26.82
N LEU A 187 -17.63 13.76 26.36
CA LEU A 187 -17.14 12.41 26.69
C LEU A 187 -15.97 12.40 27.68
N TYR A 188 -15.15 13.44 27.67
CA TYR A 188 -13.99 13.57 28.55
C TYR A 188 -14.30 14.48 29.75
N ASN A 189 -13.98 14.00 30.95
CA ASN A 189 -14.09 14.73 32.21
C ASN A 189 -12.68 14.92 32.82
N ILE A 190 -11.78 15.55 32.07
CA ILE A 190 -10.42 15.90 32.49
C ILE A 190 -10.15 17.40 32.27
N LYS A 191 -9.22 17.96 33.05
CA LYS A 191 -8.88 19.39 32.96
C LYS A 191 -8.06 19.72 31.71
N GLY A 192 -8.73 20.13 30.65
CA GLY A 192 -8.12 20.58 29.39
C GLY A 192 -8.26 19.54 28.28
N ARG A 193 -7.77 19.88 27.09
CA ARG A 193 -7.98 19.07 25.88
C ARG A 193 -7.15 17.79 25.88
N VAL A 194 -7.71 16.67 25.42
CA VAL A 194 -7.05 15.35 25.37
C VAL A 194 -5.71 15.42 24.61
N ASP A 195 -5.65 16.16 23.50
CA ASP A 195 -4.43 16.35 22.71
C ASP A 195 -3.22 16.80 23.52
N THR A 196 -3.45 17.64 24.53
CA THR A 196 -2.37 18.22 25.32
C THR A 196 -1.60 17.16 26.11
N TYR A 197 -2.25 16.07 26.50
CA TYR A 197 -1.65 14.94 27.22
C TYR A 197 -0.79 14.04 26.33
N TYR A 198 -1.04 14.08 25.02
CA TYR A 198 -0.23 13.39 24.02
C TYR A 198 1.01 14.18 23.57
N LYS A 199 1.24 15.39 24.09
CA LYS A 199 2.47 16.15 23.80
C LYS A 199 3.63 15.59 24.61
N GLN A 200 4.75 15.26 23.95
CA GLN A 200 5.91 14.62 24.58
C GLN A 200 6.41 15.32 25.84
N ASN A 201 6.47 16.66 25.86
CA ASN A 201 6.89 17.41 27.04
C ASN A 201 5.95 17.17 28.23
N ARG A 202 4.63 17.11 27.98
CA ARG A 202 3.64 16.83 29.04
C ARG A 202 3.72 15.38 29.49
N GLN A 203 3.86 14.43 28.56
CA GLN A 203 4.11 13.02 28.88
C GLN A 203 5.32 12.86 29.78
N ARG A 204 6.44 13.49 29.40
CA ARG A 204 7.70 13.45 30.15
C ARG A 204 7.50 13.93 31.58
N THR A 205 6.92 15.11 31.77
CA THR A 205 6.64 15.64 33.11
C THR A 205 5.74 14.71 33.92
N THR A 206 4.61 14.27 33.35
CA THR A 206 3.63 13.44 34.08
C THR A 206 4.19 12.06 34.44
N ILE A 207 4.80 11.35 33.48
CA ILE A 207 5.35 10.01 33.69
C ILE A 207 6.56 10.06 34.62
N ASN A 208 7.46 11.03 34.46
CA ASN A 208 8.62 11.12 35.36
C ASN A 208 8.20 11.39 36.80
N ASN A 209 7.21 12.25 37.02
CA ASN A 209 6.67 12.49 38.36
C ASN A 209 6.07 11.21 38.99
N LEU A 210 5.37 10.39 38.19
CA LEU A 210 4.88 9.09 38.66
C LEU A 210 6.03 8.16 39.07
N LEU A 211 7.15 8.18 38.34
CA LEU A 211 8.29 7.29 38.53
C LEU A 211 9.33 7.81 39.53
N GLY A 212 9.14 8.98 40.14
CA GLY A 212 10.14 9.60 41.02
C GLY A 212 11.38 10.11 40.28
N LEU A 213 11.28 10.33 38.97
CA LEU A 213 12.34 10.92 38.14
C LEU A 213 12.23 12.44 38.11
N SER A 214 13.32 13.12 37.74
CA SER A 214 13.28 14.55 37.40
C SER A 214 12.26 14.83 36.27
N PRO A 215 11.42 15.89 36.36
CA PRO A 215 10.41 16.22 35.35
C PRO A 215 10.93 16.39 33.92
N THR A 216 12.24 16.63 33.76
CA THR A 216 12.91 16.84 32.47
C THR A 216 13.73 15.64 32.00
N SER A 217 13.82 14.55 32.80
CA SER A 217 14.56 13.34 32.44
C SER A 217 14.06 12.72 31.13
N SER A 218 15.00 12.30 30.28
CA SER A 218 14.72 11.62 29.00
C SER A 218 14.88 10.09 29.07
N LYS A 219 14.91 9.50 30.27
CA LYS A 219 15.13 8.06 30.48
C LYS A 219 14.14 7.18 29.70
N TYR A 220 12.84 7.51 29.79
CA TYR A 220 11.77 6.74 29.13
C TYR A 220 11.05 7.52 28.01
N ILE A 221 10.97 8.86 28.12
CA ILE A 221 10.34 9.71 27.10
C ILE A 221 11.40 10.60 26.43
N SER A 222 11.81 10.24 25.21
CA SER A 222 12.90 10.89 24.48
C SER A 222 12.53 11.17 23.01
N SER A 223 13.45 11.80 22.27
CA SER A 223 13.28 12.00 20.82
C SER A 223 13.39 10.67 20.05
N GLY A 224 12.76 10.59 18.89
CA GLY A 224 12.69 9.34 18.11
C GLY A 224 11.39 8.61 18.42
N ASP A 225 11.45 7.29 18.64
CA ASP A 225 10.27 6.42 18.79
C ASP A 225 9.90 6.08 20.25
N LEU A 226 10.57 6.70 21.23
CA LEU A 226 10.31 6.50 22.66
C LEU A 226 9.39 7.59 23.21
N PHE A 227 8.14 7.57 22.76
CA PHE A 227 7.04 8.38 23.26
C PHE A 227 5.70 7.68 23.04
N LEU A 228 4.65 8.15 23.71
CA LEU A 228 3.31 7.61 23.55
C LEU A 228 2.57 8.34 22.43
N SER A 229 2.35 7.63 21.33
CA SER A 229 1.52 8.05 20.22
C SER A 229 0.02 7.83 20.51
N ARG A 230 -0.83 8.43 19.66
CA ARG A 230 -2.28 8.19 19.63
C ARG A 230 -2.52 6.90 18.82
N GLY A 231 -2.38 5.75 19.47
CA GLY A 231 -2.56 4.45 18.84
C GLY A 231 -4.03 4.24 18.49
N HIS A 232 -4.34 4.11 17.20
CA HIS A 232 -5.70 3.85 16.75
C HIS A 232 -6.13 2.44 17.17
N LEU A 233 -7.40 2.29 17.58
CA LEU A 233 -8.02 0.98 17.73
C LEU A 233 -8.63 0.53 16.39
N ALA A 234 -9.45 1.37 15.75
CA ALA A 234 -9.80 1.21 14.34
C ALA A 234 -8.81 2.03 13.49
N ALA A 235 -7.90 1.34 12.79
CA ALA A 235 -6.82 1.98 12.05
C ALA A 235 -7.31 2.65 10.76
N LYS A 236 -6.74 3.81 10.41
CA LYS A 236 -7.05 4.52 9.15
C LYS A 236 -7.05 3.58 7.94
N THR A 237 -6.00 2.79 7.79
CA THR A 237 -5.77 1.95 6.60
C THR A 237 -6.67 0.72 6.52
N ASP A 238 -7.43 0.42 7.57
CA ASP A 238 -8.43 -0.65 7.57
C ASP A 238 -9.76 -0.24 6.93
N PHE A 239 -9.88 1.02 6.48
CA PHE A 239 -11.06 1.52 5.78
C PHE A 239 -10.76 1.85 4.31
N LEU A 240 -11.70 1.50 3.45
CA LEU A 240 -11.55 1.62 2.00
C LEU A 240 -11.62 3.08 1.55
N TYR A 241 -12.66 3.82 1.96
CA TYR A 241 -12.93 5.16 1.45
C TYR A 241 -12.35 6.27 2.31
N GLY A 242 -11.94 7.38 1.69
CA GLY A 242 -11.38 8.54 2.39
C GLY A 242 -12.27 9.10 3.51
N PHE A 243 -13.60 9.13 3.33
CA PHE A 243 -14.52 9.58 4.37
C PHE A 243 -14.51 8.68 5.61
N GLN A 244 -14.37 7.36 5.43
CA GLN A 244 -14.27 6.38 6.52
C GLN A 244 -12.91 6.51 7.22
N GLN A 245 -11.86 6.72 6.44
CA GLN A 245 -10.52 6.98 6.97
C GLN A 245 -10.46 8.25 7.82
N ASP A 246 -11.17 9.32 7.44
CA ASP A 246 -11.30 10.54 8.24
C ASP A 246 -11.96 10.26 9.60
N ALA A 247 -13.00 9.44 9.61
CA ALA A 247 -13.77 9.11 10.80
C ALA A 247 -12.97 8.40 11.89
N THR A 248 -11.83 7.77 11.56
CA THR A 248 -10.98 7.08 12.55
C THR A 248 -10.23 8.05 13.48
N PHE A 249 -10.07 9.32 13.08
CA PHE A 249 -9.26 10.33 13.78
C PHE A 249 -10.00 11.00 14.93
N ARG A 250 -10.52 10.19 15.86
CA ARG A 250 -11.19 10.65 17.08
C ARG A 250 -10.47 10.16 18.32
N TYR A 251 -10.39 10.99 19.35
CA TYR A 251 -9.72 10.58 20.60
C TYR A 251 -10.41 9.38 21.27
N ILE A 252 -11.70 9.19 21.04
CA ILE A 252 -12.44 8.03 21.59
C ILE A 252 -12.04 6.71 20.91
N ASN A 253 -11.40 6.77 19.73
CA ASN A 253 -10.88 5.61 19.00
C ASN A 253 -9.37 5.42 19.19
N VAL A 254 -8.77 6.03 20.22
CA VAL A 254 -7.33 5.88 20.49
C VAL A 254 -7.04 5.50 21.93
N ALA A 255 -5.87 4.89 22.11
CA ALA A 255 -5.25 4.66 23.40
C ALA A 255 -3.76 5.08 23.35
N PRO A 256 -3.13 5.39 24.50
CA PRO A 256 -1.68 5.65 24.54
C PRO A 256 -0.87 4.44 24.07
N GLN A 257 -0.07 4.60 23.03
CA GLN A 257 0.70 3.49 22.45
C GLN A 257 2.14 3.91 22.22
N TRP A 258 3.11 3.15 22.70
CA TRP A 258 4.52 3.44 22.44
C TRP A 258 4.77 3.44 20.94
N GLN A 259 5.42 4.51 20.44
CA GLN A 259 5.63 4.69 19.01
C GLN A 259 6.46 3.54 18.40
N SER A 260 7.42 2.99 19.14
CA SER A 260 8.18 1.81 18.72
C SER A 260 7.33 0.56 18.51
N PHE A 261 6.27 0.38 19.31
CA PHE A 261 5.29 -0.70 19.16
C PHE A 261 4.28 -0.41 18.04
N ASN A 262 3.71 0.81 18.03
CA ASN A 262 2.76 1.26 17.03
C ASN A 262 3.33 1.14 15.61
N GLY A 263 4.52 1.71 15.37
CA GLY A 263 5.23 1.62 14.09
C GLY A 263 5.93 0.28 13.85
N GLY A 264 6.01 -0.57 14.87
CA GLY A 264 6.68 -1.87 14.86
C GLY A 264 5.71 -3.02 14.60
N ASN A 265 5.60 -3.94 15.56
CA ASN A 265 4.79 -5.16 15.39
C ASN A 265 3.29 -4.88 15.24
N TRP A 266 2.78 -3.79 15.82
CA TRP A 266 1.35 -3.47 15.71
C TRP A 266 0.95 -3.11 14.27
N ASN A 267 1.74 -2.29 13.58
CA ASN A 267 1.54 -2.01 12.15
C ASN A 267 1.60 -3.28 11.29
N ARG A 268 2.48 -4.24 11.63
CA ARG A 268 2.56 -5.55 10.95
C ARG A 268 1.31 -6.39 11.16
N VAL A 269 0.76 -6.39 12.37
CA VAL A 269 -0.52 -7.05 12.70
C VAL A 269 -1.66 -6.47 11.86
N GLU A 270 -1.80 -5.15 11.83
CA GLU A 270 -2.84 -4.47 11.05
C GLU A 270 -2.73 -4.78 9.55
N ARG A 271 -1.50 -4.73 9.01
CA ARG A 271 -1.21 -5.09 7.61
C ARG A 271 -1.57 -6.54 7.31
N SER A 272 -1.20 -7.47 8.19
CA SER A 272 -1.47 -8.90 8.00
C SER A 272 -2.98 -9.19 7.95
N CYS A 273 -3.79 -8.47 8.75
CA CYS A 273 -5.24 -8.58 8.72
C CYS A 273 -5.83 -8.15 7.36
N ARG A 274 -5.36 -7.02 6.81
CA ARG A 274 -5.79 -6.54 5.49
C ARG A 274 -5.38 -7.48 4.36
N ASN A 275 -4.17 -8.01 4.42
CA ASN A 275 -3.68 -9.00 3.47
C ASN A 275 -4.51 -10.29 3.53
N TYR A 276 -4.87 -10.75 4.74
CA TYR A 276 -5.73 -11.92 4.91
C TYR A 276 -7.11 -11.70 4.28
N ALA A 277 -7.75 -10.55 4.55
CA ALA A 277 -9.06 -10.20 4.00
C ALA A 277 -9.06 -10.24 2.46
N ASP A 278 -8.05 -9.64 1.83
CA ASP A 278 -7.95 -9.60 0.37
C ASP A 278 -7.59 -10.96 -0.25
N ARG A 279 -6.57 -11.65 0.27
CA ARG A 279 -6.13 -12.96 -0.26
C ARG A 279 -7.23 -14.02 -0.15
N ARG A 280 -8.00 -13.99 0.94
CA ARG A 280 -9.10 -14.93 1.19
C ARG A 280 -10.44 -14.47 0.66
N LYS A 281 -10.50 -13.30 0.02
CA LYS A 281 -11.75 -12.70 -0.47
C LYS A 281 -12.80 -12.68 0.65
N ALA A 282 -12.34 -12.37 1.86
CA ALA A 282 -13.10 -12.50 3.10
C ALA A 282 -13.39 -11.14 3.70
N ASN A 283 -14.67 -10.87 4.00
CA ASN A 283 -15.05 -9.76 4.86
C ASN A 283 -14.83 -10.18 6.31
N LEU A 284 -14.07 -9.40 7.07
CA LEU A 284 -13.70 -9.70 8.45
C LEU A 284 -14.38 -8.71 9.38
N GLN A 285 -14.82 -9.19 10.53
CA GLN A 285 -15.19 -8.34 11.66
C GLN A 285 -14.00 -8.28 12.62
N ILE A 286 -13.63 -7.06 13.00
CA ILE A 286 -12.46 -6.79 13.82
C ILE A 286 -12.91 -6.14 15.13
N TRP A 287 -12.34 -6.59 16.24
CA TRP A 287 -12.37 -5.86 17.50
C TRP A 287 -10.93 -5.58 17.90
N THR A 288 -10.60 -4.31 18.12
CA THR A 288 -9.28 -3.92 18.62
C THR A 288 -9.45 -3.22 19.94
N GLY A 289 -8.74 -3.67 20.96
CA GLY A 289 -8.87 -3.12 22.30
C GLY A 289 -7.59 -3.15 23.11
N THR A 290 -7.75 -2.79 24.37
CA THR A 290 -6.66 -2.62 25.33
C THR A 290 -6.88 -3.52 26.54
N TYR A 291 -5.83 -3.91 27.28
CA TYR A 291 -5.96 -4.68 28.53
C TYR A 291 -4.82 -4.35 29.50
N GLY A 292 -5.15 -4.23 30.79
CA GLY A 292 -4.21 -3.90 31.86
C GLY A 292 -3.58 -2.49 31.73
N ILE A 293 -2.69 -2.15 32.66
CA ILE A 293 -1.97 -0.87 32.67
C ILE A 293 -0.46 -1.14 32.66
N ALA A 294 0.25 -0.51 31.73
CA ALA A 294 1.70 -0.63 31.62
C ALA A 294 2.37 -0.06 32.87
N THR A 295 3.44 -0.71 33.30
CA THR A 295 4.24 -0.29 34.46
C THR A 295 5.69 -0.07 34.08
N LEU A 296 6.34 0.87 34.77
CA LEU A 296 7.79 1.02 34.79
C LEU A 296 8.29 1.04 36.24
N PRO A 297 9.55 0.65 36.51
CA PRO A 297 10.09 0.68 37.86
C PRO A 297 10.21 2.12 38.36
N HIS A 298 9.74 2.38 39.58
CA HIS A 298 9.97 3.66 40.24
C HIS A 298 11.45 3.81 40.58
N GLU A 299 12.02 5.01 40.38
CA GLU A 299 13.46 5.26 40.48
C GLU A 299 14.05 4.86 41.84
N PHE A 300 13.38 5.24 42.92
CA PHE A 300 13.88 4.99 44.28
C PHE A 300 13.47 3.64 44.87
N THR A 301 12.24 3.17 44.60
CA THR A 301 11.70 1.96 45.28
C THR A 301 11.82 0.70 44.44
N GLN A 302 12.13 0.83 43.14
CA GLN A 302 12.13 -0.23 42.14
C GLN A 302 10.79 -0.97 41.99
N LYS A 303 9.73 -0.52 42.67
CA LYS A 303 8.39 -1.11 42.57
C LYS A 303 7.76 -0.77 41.22
N PRO A 304 7.04 -1.72 40.57
CA PRO A 304 6.27 -1.43 39.37
C PRO A 304 5.26 -0.30 39.63
N THR A 305 5.32 0.73 38.81
CA THR A 305 4.44 1.89 38.88
C THR A 305 3.64 2.04 37.60
N GLU A 306 2.33 2.06 37.73
CA GLU A 306 1.39 2.23 36.62
C GLU A 306 1.51 3.60 35.95
N LEU A 307 1.42 3.60 34.63
CA LEU A 307 1.57 4.79 33.80
C LEU A 307 0.20 5.37 33.39
N TYR A 308 0.06 6.70 33.55
CA TYR A 308 -1.12 7.46 33.16
C TYR A 308 -0.69 8.77 32.49
N LEU A 309 -1.44 9.21 31.47
CA LEU A 309 -1.19 10.51 30.84
C LEU A 309 -1.87 11.67 31.58
N TYR A 310 -2.89 11.41 32.40
CA TYR A 310 -3.53 12.40 33.27
C TYR A 310 -3.42 12.02 34.73
N VAL A 311 -2.90 12.95 35.55
CA VAL A 311 -2.85 12.86 37.01
C VAL A 311 -3.22 14.22 37.58
N ASN A 312 -4.21 14.25 38.46
CA ASN A 312 -4.62 15.44 39.21
C ASN A 312 -5.04 15.05 40.64
N GLY A 313 -4.15 15.27 41.60
CA GLY A 313 -4.31 14.74 42.96
C GLY A 313 -4.43 13.22 42.94
N ARG A 314 -5.53 12.68 43.47
CA ARG A 314 -5.83 11.24 43.45
C ARG A 314 -6.48 10.77 42.14
N THR A 315 -6.92 11.68 41.29
CA THR A 315 -7.61 11.34 40.03
C THR A 315 -6.59 10.98 38.96
N LYS A 316 -6.75 9.81 38.35
CA LYS A 316 -5.95 9.36 37.21
C LYS A 316 -6.87 8.99 36.04
N ALA A 317 -6.46 9.33 34.82
CA ALA A 317 -7.19 8.99 33.60
C ALA A 317 -6.21 8.81 32.44
N LEU A 318 -6.70 8.34 31.30
CA LEU A 318 -5.87 8.01 30.13
C LEU A 318 -4.72 7.04 30.51
N PRO A 319 -5.04 5.86 31.07
CA PRO A 319 -4.03 4.87 31.41
C PRO A 319 -3.27 4.45 30.15
N VAL A 320 -1.98 4.17 30.30
CA VAL A 320 -1.20 3.53 29.23
C VAL A 320 -1.48 2.04 29.29
N PRO A 321 -2.11 1.42 28.28
CA PRO A 321 -2.41 0.00 28.32
C PRO A 321 -1.15 -0.85 28.38
N ALA A 322 -1.20 -1.97 29.11
CA ALA A 322 -0.14 -2.97 29.07
C ALA A 322 -0.17 -3.75 27.75
N LEU A 323 -1.35 -4.18 27.33
CA LEU A 323 -1.57 -4.97 26.13
C LEU A 323 -2.51 -4.26 25.16
N TYR A 324 -2.23 -4.42 23.87
CA TYR A 324 -3.21 -4.23 22.81
C TYR A 324 -3.58 -5.61 22.27
N TRP A 325 -4.85 -5.79 21.94
CA TRP A 325 -5.37 -7.03 21.39
C TRP A 325 -6.27 -6.74 20.19
N LYS A 326 -6.29 -7.67 19.22
CA LYS A 326 -7.10 -7.60 18.02
C LYS A 326 -7.74 -8.95 17.75
N ILE A 327 -9.06 -9.03 17.90
CA ILE A 327 -9.86 -10.17 17.45
C ILE A 327 -10.07 -10.02 15.95
N VAL A 328 -9.69 -11.04 15.20
CA VAL A 328 -9.98 -11.18 13.77
C VAL A 328 -11.00 -12.29 13.65
N TYR A 329 -12.19 -11.99 13.13
CA TYR A 329 -13.29 -12.92 13.03
C TYR A 329 -13.84 -12.95 11.61
N ASN A 330 -13.99 -14.15 11.06
CA ASN A 330 -14.66 -14.36 9.79
C ASN A 330 -16.10 -14.85 10.04
N PRO A 331 -17.12 -14.01 9.83
CA PRO A 331 -18.50 -14.36 10.11
C PRO A 331 -19.07 -15.42 9.16
N SER A 332 -18.49 -15.63 7.98
CA SER A 332 -19.03 -16.61 7.01
C SER A 332 -18.75 -18.06 7.39
N ASN A 333 -17.71 -18.31 8.19
CA ASN A 333 -17.31 -19.65 8.59
C ASN A 333 -17.04 -19.81 10.10
N PHE A 334 -17.34 -18.77 10.89
CA PHE A 334 -17.21 -18.76 12.36
C PHE A 334 -15.76 -18.99 12.84
N ARG A 335 -14.76 -18.61 12.05
CA ARG A 335 -13.34 -18.73 12.43
C ARG A 335 -12.83 -17.47 13.10
N CYS A 336 -11.99 -17.64 14.13
CA CYS A 336 -11.56 -16.53 14.97
C CYS A 336 -10.12 -16.68 15.46
N VAL A 337 -9.38 -15.58 15.57
CA VAL A 337 -8.11 -15.54 16.31
C VAL A 337 -7.96 -14.22 17.04
N VAL A 338 -7.23 -14.21 18.15
CA VAL A 338 -6.85 -12.98 18.87
C VAL A 338 -5.36 -12.77 18.75
N LEU A 339 -4.95 -11.61 18.26
CA LEU A 339 -3.57 -11.18 18.12
C LEU A 339 -3.27 -10.19 19.24
N ILE A 340 -2.20 -10.41 20.01
CA ILE A 340 -1.91 -9.64 21.22
C ILE A 340 -0.49 -9.10 21.14
N GLY A 341 -0.31 -7.83 21.49
CA GLY A 341 0.99 -7.15 21.53
C GLY A 341 1.21 -6.43 22.85
N LEU A 342 2.44 -6.55 23.38
CA LEU A 342 2.90 -5.88 24.59
C LEU A 342 3.30 -4.43 24.28
N ASN A 343 2.58 -3.49 24.87
CA ASN A 343 2.81 -2.06 24.73
C ASN A 343 3.79 -1.56 25.79
N ASN A 344 5.00 -2.13 25.81
CA ASN A 344 6.09 -1.67 26.66
C ASN A 344 7.46 -2.06 26.07
N PRO A 345 8.21 -1.12 25.48
CA PRO A 345 9.50 -1.42 24.86
C PRO A 345 10.65 -1.63 25.87
N PHE A 346 10.38 -1.48 27.17
CA PHE A 346 11.35 -1.61 28.26
C PHE A 346 11.14 -2.89 29.09
N GLU A 347 10.19 -3.74 28.70
CA GLU A 347 9.89 -4.97 29.43
C GLU A 347 10.60 -6.16 28.79
N ASP A 348 11.53 -6.75 29.52
CA ASP A 348 12.23 -7.95 29.09
C ASP A 348 11.54 -9.23 29.58
N ASN A 349 10.85 -9.19 30.74
CA ASN A 349 10.15 -10.34 31.27
C ASN A 349 8.65 -10.29 30.93
N VAL A 350 8.30 -11.01 29.87
CA VAL A 350 6.93 -11.01 29.33
C VAL A 350 5.98 -11.98 30.02
N SER A 351 6.46 -12.87 30.91
CA SER A 351 5.67 -13.99 31.44
C SER A 351 4.36 -13.55 32.11
N ARG A 352 4.36 -12.41 32.81
CA ARG A 352 3.15 -11.86 33.47
C ARG A 352 2.12 -11.26 32.50
N TYR A 353 2.48 -11.08 31.23
CA TYR A 353 1.63 -10.49 30.19
C TYR A 353 1.11 -11.52 29.18
N ILE A 354 1.49 -12.79 29.32
CA ILE A 354 0.91 -13.91 28.57
C ILE A 354 -0.36 -14.35 29.30
N ILE A 355 -1.52 -13.86 28.84
CA ILE A 355 -2.79 -14.07 29.55
C ILE A 355 -3.55 -15.32 29.10
N CYS A 356 -3.19 -15.88 27.95
CA CYS A 356 -3.83 -17.05 27.33
C CYS A 356 -2.78 -17.90 26.62
N ARG A 357 -3.12 -19.14 26.26
CA ARG A 357 -2.21 -20.08 25.61
C ARG A 357 -1.78 -19.53 24.26
N ASP A 358 -0.47 -19.35 24.08
CA ASP A 358 0.09 -18.90 22.82
C ASP A 358 -0.09 -19.95 21.72
N ILE A 359 -0.81 -19.58 20.67
CA ILE A 359 -1.03 -20.36 19.46
C ILE A 359 -0.37 -19.72 18.23
N SER A 360 0.51 -18.71 18.42
CA SER A 360 1.11 -17.95 17.31
C SER A 360 1.82 -18.85 16.30
N ASN A 361 2.40 -19.97 16.75
CA ASN A 361 3.11 -20.92 15.88
C ASN A 361 2.17 -21.66 14.92
N SER A 362 0.85 -21.63 15.17
CA SER A 362 -0.17 -22.17 14.26
C SER A 362 -0.69 -21.14 13.25
N LEU A 363 -0.17 -19.91 13.30
CA LEU A 363 -0.52 -18.80 12.42
C LEU A 363 0.71 -18.42 11.59
N ASN A 364 0.51 -18.40 10.29
CA ASN A 364 1.58 -18.32 9.29
C ASN A 364 1.32 -17.22 8.26
N TRP A 365 0.17 -16.55 8.35
CA TRP A 365 -0.19 -15.38 7.56
C TRP A 365 0.19 -14.04 8.23
N ILE A 366 0.90 -14.06 9.37
CA ILE A 366 1.25 -12.86 10.15
C ILE A 366 2.76 -12.57 10.06
N SER A 367 3.13 -11.37 9.62
CA SER A 367 4.52 -10.98 9.32
C SER A 367 5.27 -10.28 10.46
N TRP A 368 4.84 -10.48 11.71
CA TRP A 368 5.45 -9.85 12.89
C TRP A 368 6.84 -10.40 13.23
N GLN A 369 7.59 -9.65 14.03
CA GLN A 369 8.80 -10.12 14.69
C GLN A 369 8.46 -10.40 16.15
N LYS A 370 7.80 -11.55 16.41
CA LYS A 370 7.07 -11.77 17.67
C LYS A 370 7.91 -11.61 18.95
N ASN A 371 9.21 -11.93 18.87
CA ASN A 371 10.16 -11.83 19.99
C ASN A 371 10.91 -10.48 20.07
N ASP A 372 10.63 -9.51 19.20
CA ASP A 372 11.23 -8.17 19.28
C ASP A 372 10.50 -7.33 20.33
N HIS A 373 11.06 -7.30 21.55
CA HIS A 373 10.46 -6.60 22.68
C HIS A 373 10.41 -5.08 22.47
N LYS A 374 11.40 -4.50 21.78
CA LYS A 374 11.45 -3.05 21.50
C LYS A 374 10.35 -2.63 20.54
N LYS A 375 10.00 -3.49 19.57
CA LYS A 375 8.87 -3.34 18.66
C LYS A 375 7.56 -3.89 19.21
N GLY A 376 7.56 -4.34 20.46
CA GLY A 376 6.44 -4.93 21.20
C GLY A 376 6.33 -6.44 20.99
N TYR A 377 6.68 -7.20 22.03
CA TYR A 377 6.49 -8.66 22.05
C TYR A 377 5.05 -9.02 21.67
N SER A 378 4.86 -10.02 20.83
CA SER A 378 3.53 -10.37 20.29
C SER A 378 3.28 -11.87 20.36
N TYR A 379 2.01 -12.24 20.52
CA TYR A 379 1.57 -13.63 20.59
C TYR A 379 0.11 -13.74 20.13
N ALA A 380 -0.43 -14.96 20.05
CA ALA A 380 -1.82 -15.16 19.64
C ALA A 380 -2.57 -16.12 20.55
N CYS A 381 -3.89 -15.96 20.63
CA CYS A 381 -4.77 -16.83 21.39
C CYS A 381 -6.00 -17.25 20.60
N THR A 382 -6.62 -18.34 21.03
CA THR A 382 -8.00 -18.63 20.60
C THR A 382 -8.96 -17.60 21.19
N CYS A 383 -10.03 -17.28 20.48
CA CYS A 383 -11.02 -16.32 20.96
C CYS A 383 -11.73 -16.77 22.24
N ASN A 384 -11.95 -18.08 22.42
CA ASN A 384 -12.55 -18.63 23.63
C ASN A 384 -11.62 -18.48 24.85
N ASP A 385 -10.34 -18.82 24.70
CA ASP A 385 -9.36 -18.68 25.78
C ASP A 385 -9.17 -17.20 26.16
N PHE A 386 -9.06 -16.32 25.16
CA PHE A 386 -8.98 -14.88 25.39
C PHE A 386 -10.22 -14.31 26.09
N LYS A 387 -11.43 -14.69 25.66
CA LYS A 387 -12.70 -14.25 26.28
C LYS A 387 -12.80 -14.67 27.75
N SER A 388 -12.22 -15.81 28.14
CA SER A 388 -12.18 -16.25 29.55
C SER A 388 -11.31 -15.34 30.45
N ARG A 389 -10.45 -14.53 29.83
CA ARG A 389 -9.49 -13.63 30.51
C ARG A 389 -9.89 -12.17 30.43
N VAL A 390 -10.54 -11.79 29.33
CA VAL A 390 -10.99 -10.42 29.07
C VAL A 390 -12.52 -10.42 29.02
N ASP A 391 -13.13 -10.11 30.15
CA ASP A 391 -14.59 -10.21 30.37
C ASP A 391 -15.41 -9.27 29.48
N TYR A 392 -14.86 -8.12 29.08
CA TYR A 392 -15.49 -7.19 28.13
C TYR A 392 -15.20 -7.49 26.66
N ALA A 393 -14.45 -8.54 26.33
CA ALA A 393 -14.33 -9.00 24.94
C ALA A 393 -15.70 -9.51 24.43
N PRO A 394 -16.01 -9.42 23.12
CA PRO A 394 -17.28 -9.93 22.60
C PRO A 394 -17.41 -11.46 22.77
N SER A 395 -18.62 -11.93 23.03
CA SER A 395 -18.96 -13.35 22.93
C SER A 395 -19.29 -13.69 21.48
N LEU A 396 -18.48 -14.54 20.84
CA LEU A 396 -18.62 -14.91 19.43
C LEU A 396 -18.91 -16.41 19.30
N LYS A 397 -19.71 -16.78 18.30
CA LYS A 397 -19.84 -18.19 17.89
C LYS A 397 -18.57 -18.58 17.13
N VAL A 398 -17.79 -19.51 17.68
CA VAL A 398 -16.49 -19.91 17.10
C VAL A 398 -16.49 -21.41 16.82
N SER A 399 -16.23 -21.79 15.57
CA SER A 399 -16.11 -23.18 15.11
C SER A 399 -14.65 -23.62 14.92
N GLY A 400 -13.71 -22.66 14.90
CA GLY A 400 -12.29 -22.94 14.70
C GLY A 400 -11.43 -21.69 14.68
N ILE A 401 -10.13 -21.89 14.49
CA ILE A 401 -9.15 -20.80 14.35
C ILE A 401 -9.11 -20.36 12.88
N LEU A 402 -8.75 -19.10 12.63
CA LEU A 402 -8.34 -18.61 11.30
C LEU A 402 -7.00 -19.25 10.89
N LYS A 403 -7.02 -20.57 10.70
CA LYS A 403 -5.94 -21.36 10.10
C LYS A 403 -6.05 -21.27 8.59
N ASN A 404 -4.90 -21.40 7.97
CA ASN A 404 -4.86 -21.74 6.58
C ASN A 404 -5.39 -23.18 6.40
N LEU A 405 -6.52 -23.35 5.68
CA LEU A 405 -7.03 -24.67 5.25
C LEU A 405 -6.47 -25.09 3.89
N SER A 406 -5.79 -24.16 3.22
CA SER A 406 -4.85 -24.52 2.18
C SER A 406 -3.49 -24.80 2.84
N LEU A 407 -2.82 -25.84 2.38
CA LEU A 407 -1.41 -26.03 2.66
C LEU A 407 -0.69 -24.74 2.24
N GLU A 408 0.16 -24.23 3.11
CA GLU A 408 1.01 -23.09 2.75
C GLU A 408 2.17 -23.55 1.91
N GLU A 409 2.83 -22.62 1.23
CA GLU A 409 4.01 -22.93 0.42
C GLU A 409 5.05 -23.76 1.18
N ASN A 410 5.15 -23.57 2.51
CA ASN A 410 6.08 -24.28 3.40
C ASN A 410 5.37 -25.18 4.40
N GLY A 411 4.10 -25.51 4.16
CA GLY A 411 3.32 -26.32 5.07
C GLY A 411 3.81 -27.77 5.09
N ASP A 412 3.69 -28.42 6.24
CA ASP A 412 3.88 -29.86 6.35
C ASP A 412 2.73 -30.58 5.64
N MET A 413 3.02 -31.14 4.47
CA MET A 413 2.05 -31.85 3.64
C MET A 413 1.47 -33.09 4.34
N GLU A 414 2.27 -33.79 5.16
CA GLU A 414 1.82 -34.96 5.89
C GLU A 414 0.84 -34.56 7.00
N ALA A 415 1.16 -33.50 7.74
CA ALA A 415 0.25 -32.93 8.73
C ALA A 415 -1.04 -32.38 8.09
N HIS A 416 -0.94 -31.78 6.91
CA HIS A 416 -2.08 -31.26 6.15
C HIS A 416 -3.00 -32.37 5.64
N ILE A 417 -2.44 -33.43 5.04
CA ILE A 417 -3.19 -34.62 4.62
C ILE A 417 -3.87 -35.26 5.83
N ARG A 418 -3.15 -35.41 6.96
CA ARG A 418 -3.73 -35.95 8.20
C ARG A 418 -4.90 -35.10 8.70
N LEU A 419 -4.76 -33.78 8.74
CA LEU A 419 -5.84 -32.85 9.16
C LEU A 419 -7.02 -32.87 8.17
N PHE A 420 -6.74 -33.00 6.88
CA PHE A 420 -7.73 -33.12 5.83
C PHE A 420 -8.54 -34.41 5.99
N LEU A 421 -7.88 -35.55 6.15
CA LEU A 421 -8.51 -36.86 6.40
C LEU A 421 -9.30 -36.87 7.71
N GLU A 422 -8.78 -36.26 8.78
CA GLU A 422 -9.50 -36.11 10.05
C GLU A 422 -10.79 -35.27 9.87
N SER A 423 -10.75 -34.27 8.99
CA SER A 423 -11.92 -33.44 8.65
C SER A 423 -12.96 -34.21 7.84
N LEU A 424 -12.52 -35.04 6.89
CA LEU A 424 -13.42 -35.95 6.15
C LEU A 424 -14.08 -36.97 7.07
N ASN A 425 -13.32 -37.56 8.02
CA ASN A 425 -13.87 -38.49 9.01
C ASN A 425 -14.91 -37.83 9.91
N LYS A 426 -14.71 -36.56 10.28
CA LYS A 426 -15.71 -35.78 11.04
C LYS A 426 -16.96 -35.48 10.22
N LEU A 427 -16.83 -35.23 8.92
CA LEU A 427 -17.98 -35.04 8.02
C LEU A 427 -18.77 -36.34 7.82
N ALA A 428 -18.08 -37.47 7.66
CA ALA A 428 -18.71 -38.79 7.60
C ALA A 428 -19.47 -39.12 8.89
N ALA A 429 -18.91 -38.79 10.06
CA ALA A 429 -19.59 -38.94 11.35
C ALA A 429 -20.85 -38.07 11.52
N LEU A 430 -21.01 -37.03 10.69
CA LEU A 430 -22.20 -36.17 10.63
C LEU A 430 -23.20 -36.58 9.53
N GLY A 431 -23.00 -37.75 8.91
CA GLY A 431 -23.87 -38.26 7.84
C GLY A 431 -23.62 -37.64 6.47
N VAL A 432 -22.51 -36.91 6.28
CA VAL A 432 -22.12 -36.34 4.99
C VAL A 432 -21.06 -37.23 4.36
N GLU A 433 -21.47 -38.04 3.40
CA GLU A 433 -20.58 -38.94 2.66
C GLU A 433 -19.99 -38.24 1.43
N ILE A 434 -18.67 -38.01 1.43
CA ILE A 434 -17.94 -37.39 0.31
C ILE A 434 -17.27 -38.50 -0.49
N LYS A 435 -17.68 -38.68 -1.75
CA LYS A 435 -17.04 -39.66 -2.66
C LYS A 435 -15.57 -39.32 -2.88
N ASP A 436 -14.71 -40.34 -2.97
CA ASP A 436 -13.24 -40.21 -3.06
C ASP A 436 -12.74 -39.20 -4.09
N ARG A 437 -13.38 -39.14 -5.27
CA ARG A 437 -13.02 -38.16 -6.31
C ARG A 437 -13.19 -36.70 -5.88
N PHE A 438 -14.21 -36.42 -5.05
CA PHE A 438 -14.45 -35.09 -4.52
C PHE A 438 -13.52 -34.81 -3.34
N ALA A 439 -13.24 -35.80 -2.49
CA ALA A 439 -12.22 -35.70 -1.46
C ALA A 439 -10.84 -35.39 -2.06
N ALA A 440 -10.45 -36.10 -3.12
CA ALA A 440 -9.21 -35.85 -3.86
C ALA A 440 -9.20 -34.44 -4.49
N GLY A 441 -10.30 -34.02 -5.14
CA GLY A 441 -10.41 -32.67 -5.70
C GLY A 441 -10.33 -31.55 -4.66
N ILE A 442 -10.89 -31.76 -3.47
CA ILE A 442 -10.82 -30.80 -2.36
C ILE A 442 -9.40 -30.76 -1.77
N LEU A 443 -8.72 -31.92 -1.64
CA LEU A 443 -7.33 -31.97 -1.19
C LEU A 443 -6.40 -31.26 -2.17
N VAL A 444 -6.53 -31.53 -3.47
CA VAL A 444 -5.76 -30.90 -4.54
C VAL A 444 -6.04 -29.39 -4.60
N GLY A 445 -7.30 -28.98 -4.50
CA GLY A 445 -7.71 -27.57 -4.40
C GLY A 445 -7.34 -26.90 -3.07
N SER A 446 -6.82 -27.66 -2.11
CA SER A 446 -6.25 -27.13 -0.86
C SER A 446 -4.73 -26.98 -0.92
N LEU A 447 -4.06 -27.33 -2.02
CA LEU A 447 -2.64 -27.09 -2.20
C LEU A 447 -2.38 -25.65 -2.66
N PRO A 448 -1.22 -25.05 -2.33
CA PRO A 448 -0.89 -23.69 -2.73
C PRO A 448 -0.47 -23.64 -4.21
N ASP A 449 -0.34 -22.43 -4.75
CA ASP A 449 -0.16 -22.21 -6.20
C ASP A 449 1.17 -22.77 -6.73
N SER A 450 2.21 -22.96 -5.89
CA SER A 450 3.43 -23.69 -6.29
C SER A 450 3.16 -25.14 -6.71
N TYR A 451 2.09 -25.75 -6.20
CA TYR A 451 1.65 -27.09 -6.58
C TYR A 451 0.74 -27.07 -7.80
N SER A 452 0.44 -25.92 -8.42
CA SER A 452 -0.36 -25.85 -9.66
C SER A 452 0.23 -26.70 -10.78
N PHE A 453 1.56 -26.82 -10.85
CA PHE A 453 2.24 -27.73 -11.77
C PHE A 453 2.08 -29.20 -11.36
N PHE A 454 2.06 -29.51 -10.07
CA PHE A 454 1.72 -30.84 -9.54
C PHE A 454 0.25 -31.20 -9.81
N VAL A 455 -0.68 -30.27 -9.64
CA VAL A 455 -2.10 -30.40 -10.01
C VAL A 455 -2.24 -30.67 -11.51
N THR A 456 -1.56 -29.87 -12.34
CA THR A 456 -1.57 -30.04 -13.80
C THR A 456 -0.88 -31.34 -14.24
N ALA A 457 0.18 -31.77 -13.53
CA ALA A 457 0.87 -33.04 -13.77
C ALA A 457 0.05 -34.26 -13.33
N LEU A 458 -0.68 -34.14 -12.20
CA LEU A 458 -1.64 -35.14 -11.71
C LEU A 458 -2.82 -35.31 -12.69
N GLU A 459 -3.30 -34.22 -13.28
CA GLU A 459 -4.36 -34.23 -14.29
C GLU A 459 -3.93 -34.82 -15.64
N SER A 460 -2.61 -34.96 -15.89
CA SER A 460 -2.05 -35.32 -17.20
C SER A 460 -1.25 -36.63 -17.23
N ARG A 461 -1.06 -37.36 -16.12
CA ARG A 461 -0.21 -38.57 -16.10
C ARG A 461 -0.85 -39.84 -15.52
N PRO A 462 -0.41 -41.04 -15.97
CA PRO A 462 -0.80 -42.32 -15.39
C PRO A 462 -0.24 -42.50 -13.97
N SER A 463 -0.97 -43.26 -13.14
CA SER A 463 -0.80 -43.37 -11.68
C SER A 463 0.45 -44.12 -11.18
N ASN A 464 1.43 -44.43 -12.02
CA ASN A 464 2.54 -45.34 -11.72
C ASN A 464 3.96 -44.70 -11.69
N GLU A 465 4.07 -43.36 -11.74
CA GLU A 465 5.36 -42.64 -11.79
C GLU A 465 5.71 -41.79 -10.54
N PHE A 466 5.02 -41.94 -9.39
CA PHE A 466 5.25 -41.06 -8.23
C PHE A 466 6.35 -41.57 -7.27
N SER A 467 7.33 -40.73 -6.92
CA SER A 467 8.24 -40.92 -5.78
C SER A 467 8.28 -39.69 -4.84
N LEU A 468 8.60 -39.92 -3.55
CA LEU A 468 8.54 -38.94 -2.46
C LEU A 468 9.70 -37.92 -2.45
N GLU A 469 10.68 -38.08 -3.33
CA GLU A 469 11.93 -37.29 -3.38
C GLU A 469 11.73 -35.82 -3.87
N PHE A 470 10.49 -35.43 -4.18
CA PHE A 470 10.16 -34.14 -4.80
C PHE A 470 9.54 -33.10 -3.84
N VAL A 471 9.45 -33.39 -2.53
CA VAL A 471 8.72 -32.56 -1.56
C VAL A 471 9.65 -31.92 -0.53
N THR A 472 10.44 -30.94 -0.98
CA THR A 472 10.95 -29.74 -0.25
C THR A 472 12.13 -29.15 -1.05
N ASN A 473 11.96 -27.96 -1.62
CA ASN A 473 13.04 -27.27 -2.34
C ASN A 473 13.60 -26.08 -1.52
N CYS A 474 14.22 -25.09 -2.18
CA CYS A 474 14.72 -23.88 -1.52
C CYS A 474 13.72 -22.74 -1.65
N GLN A 475 13.31 -22.24 -0.50
CA GLN A 475 12.59 -20.98 -0.41
C GLN A 475 13.42 -19.98 0.40
N ILE A 476 13.54 -18.77 -0.13
CA ILE A 476 14.26 -17.67 0.54
C ILE A 476 13.42 -16.41 0.64
N ASP A 477 13.63 -15.63 1.70
CA ASP A 477 13.10 -14.27 1.83
C ASP A 477 14.16 -13.25 1.32
N PRO A 478 14.00 -12.70 0.11
CA PRO A 478 14.98 -11.78 -0.48
C PRO A 478 14.95 -10.36 0.14
N PHE A 479 14.06 -10.09 1.11
CA PHE A 479 13.90 -8.76 1.71
C PHE A 479 14.68 -8.58 3.02
N ASP A 480 15.40 -9.61 3.50
CA ASP A 480 16.20 -9.51 4.71
C ASP A 480 17.48 -8.65 4.52
N GLY A 481 17.89 -7.95 5.57
CA GLY A 481 18.91 -6.91 5.52
C GLY A 481 20.30 -7.44 5.15
N LYS A 482 20.97 -6.79 4.18
CA LYS A 482 22.24 -7.17 3.54
C LYS A 482 22.19 -8.45 2.67
N ALA A 483 21.02 -8.85 2.18
CA ALA A 483 20.90 -9.92 1.21
C ALA A 483 21.68 -9.65 -0.11
N PRO A 484 22.30 -10.68 -0.72
CA PRO A 484 22.85 -10.60 -2.07
C PRO A 484 21.77 -10.43 -3.14
N LEU A 485 22.18 -9.94 -4.31
CA LEU A 485 21.37 -10.12 -5.52
C LEU A 485 21.27 -11.61 -5.81
N VAL A 486 20.05 -12.08 -6.08
CA VAL A 486 19.80 -13.44 -6.55
C VAL A 486 19.53 -13.37 -8.05
N LEU A 487 20.38 -14.03 -8.82
CA LEU A 487 20.37 -13.99 -10.27
C LEU A 487 20.23 -15.40 -10.87
N THR A 488 19.58 -15.51 -12.01
CA THR A 488 19.50 -16.79 -12.74
C THR A 488 20.87 -17.17 -13.29
N ALA A 489 21.28 -18.44 -13.20
CA ALA A 489 22.54 -18.91 -13.79
C ALA A 489 22.63 -18.73 -15.32
N LYS A 490 21.49 -18.82 -16.02
CA LYS A 490 21.46 -18.78 -17.50
C LYS A 490 21.92 -17.46 -18.11
N ASN A 491 21.53 -16.33 -17.52
CA ASN A 491 21.79 -15.01 -18.10
C ASN A 491 22.01 -13.89 -17.07
N ALA A 492 22.21 -14.25 -15.79
CA ALA A 492 22.39 -13.31 -14.69
C ALA A 492 21.26 -12.26 -14.54
N SER A 493 20.03 -12.61 -14.89
CA SER A 493 18.85 -11.75 -14.64
C SER A 493 18.42 -11.83 -13.18
N ILE A 494 17.98 -10.70 -12.62
CA ILE A 494 17.43 -10.64 -11.26
C ILE A 494 16.19 -11.54 -11.19
N VAL A 495 16.16 -12.41 -10.17
CA VAL A 495 15.01 -13.25 -9.86
C VAL A 495 13.98 -12.42 -9.08
N TYR A 496 12.71 -12.56 -9.44
CA TYR A 496 11.59 -11.90 -8.77
C TYR A 496 10.60 -12.94 -8.24
N PRO A 497 9.93 -12.67 -7.11
CA PRO A 497 8.89 -13.56 -6.59
C PRO A 497 7.71 -13.60 -7.56
N ASN A 498 6.95 -14.69 -7.54
CA ASN A 498 5.71 -14.72 -8.28
C ASN A 498 4.74 -13.69 -7.70
N SER A 499 3.73 -13.34 -8.49
CA SER A 499 2.86 -12.24 -8.12
C SER A 499 1.96 -12.62 -6.93
N GLY A 500 2.09 -11.86 -5.84
CA GLY A 500 1.39 -12.11 -4.56
C GLY A 500 2.28 -12.77 -3.49
N GLU A 501 3.44 -13.30 -3.89
CA GLU A 501 4.44 -13.89 -3.02
C GLU A 501 5.45 -12.85 -2.51
N THR A 502 6.16 -13.22 -1.45
CA THR A 502 7.26 -12.44 -0.86
C THR A 502 8.55 -13.24 -0.77
N THR A 503 8.57 -14.45 -1.31
CA THR A 503 9.68 -15.39 -1.25
C THR A 503 10.10 -15.79 -2.67
N LEU A 504 11.34 -16.25 -2.82
CA LEU A 504 11.83 -16.85 -4.06
C LEU A 504 11.91 -18.36 -3.87
N ASP A 505 11.33 -19.11 -4.81
CA ASP A 505 11.35 -20.56 -4.83
C ASP A 505 12.24 -21.07 -5.96
N PHE A 506 13.12 -22.00 -5.64
CA PHE A 506 14.03 -22.65 -6.58
C PHE A 506 13.78 -24.15 -6.57
N ARG A 507 13.91 -24.81 -7.71
CA ARG A 507 13.78 -26.27 -7.81
C ARG A 507 15.00 -26.95 -7.20
N ASN A 508 14.83 -28.19 -6.72
CA ASN A 508 15.99 -29.01 -6.36
C ASN A 508 16.98 -29.07 -7.53
N GLU A 509 18.26 -28.94 -7.21
CA GLU A 509 19.39 -28.84 -8.13
C GLU A 509 19.42 -27.58 -9.02
N GLU A 510 18.49 -26.64 -8.86
CA GLU A 510 18.54 -25.37 -9.58
C GLU A 510 19.74 -24.54 -9.15
N ILE A 511 20.49 -24.04 -10.13
CA ILE A 511 21.67 -23.21 -9.91
C ILE A 511 21.28 -21.74 -9.99
N VAL A 512 21.64 -20.99 -8.96
CA VAL A 512 21.50 -19.53 -8.87
C VAL A 512 22.84 -18.87 -8.63
N ILE A 513 22.95 -17.60 -9.02
CA ILE A 513 24.13 -16.77 -8.74
C ILE A 513 23.78 -15.78 -7.64
N PHE A 514 24.52 -15.83 -6.54
CA PHE A 514 24.51 -14.79 -5.53
C PHE A 514 25.55 -13.74 -5.86
N ALA A 515 25.19 -12.46 -5.76
CA ALA A 515 26.10 -11.37 -6.09
C ALA A 515 26.02 -10.19 -5.10
N CYS A 516 27.19 -9.69 -4.67
CA CYS A 516 27.33 -8.50 -3.83
C CYS A 516 28.11 -7.36 -4.52
N PRO A 517 27.63 -6.80 -5.65
CA PRO A 517 28.30 -5.75 -6.42
C PRO A 517 28.77 -4.57 -5.55
N GLY A 518 30.05 -4.22 -5.68
CA GLY A 518 30.68 -3.16 -4.89
C GLY A 518 31.07 -3.56 -3.46
N SER A 519 30.97 -4.85 -3.12
CA SER A 519 31.40 -5.46 -1.86
C SER A 519 31.67 -6.95 -2.04
N ASN A 520 31.81 -7.71 -0.95
CA ASN A 520 32.11 -9.14 -0.97
C ASN A 520 30.94 -9.95 -0.41
N ILE A 521 30.79 -11.17 -0.91
CA ILE A 521 29.89 -12.17 -0.30
C ILE A 521 30.54 -12.69 0.97
N PHE A 522 29.74 -12.89 2.00
CA PHE A 522 30.08 -13.56 3.23
C PHE A 522 29.27 -14.86 3.29
N LEU A 523 29.96 -15.97 3.53
CA LEU A 523 29.37 -17.29 3.77
C LEU A 523 29.73 -17.68 5.20
N ASP A 524 28.76 -17.73 6.10
CA ASP A 524 28.96 -17.97 7.54
C ASP A 524 30.09 -17.10 8.15
N GLY A 525 30.07 -15.80 7.84
CA GLY A 525 31.06 -14.84 8.35
C GLY A 525 32.43 -14.85 7.63
N LEU A 526 32.69 -15.79 6.72
CA LEU A 526 33.92 -15.83 5.92
C LEU A 526 33.76 -15.03 4.62
N MET A 527 34.76 -14.21 4.30
CA MET A 527 34.73 -13.35 3.12
C MET A 527 35.12 -14.14 1.86
N HIS A 528 34.29 -14.05 0.81
CA HIS A 528 34.51 -14.64 -0.50
C HIS A 528 34.55 -13.56 -1.61
N GLN A 529 34.51 -14.00 -2.86
CA GLN A 529 34.47 -13.12 -4.04
C GLN A 529 33.16 -12.31 -4.09
N THR A 530 33.02 -11.47 -5.12
CA THR A 530 31.84 -10.63 -5.32
C THR A 530 30.61 -11.40 -5.82
N THR A 531 30.81 -12.61 -6.35
CA THR A 531 29.78 -13.51 -6.89
C THR A 531 30.11 -14.96 -6.52
N VAL A 532 29.10 -15.77 -6.22
CA VAL A 532 29.23 -17.23 -6.05
C VAL A 532 28.01 -17.93 -6.66
N GLU A 533 28.19 -19.18 -7.09
CA GLU A 533 27.08 -20.04 -7.53
C GLU A 533 26.58 -20.87 -6.34
N GLY A 534 25.27 -20.97 -6.20
CA GLY A 534 24.61 -21.84 -5.23
C GLY A 534 23.70 -22.81 -5.93
N LYS A 535 23.86 -24.11 -5.65
CA LYS A 535 22.94 -25.17 -6.09
C LYS A 535 21.90 -25.39 -5.00
N CYS A 536 20.63 -25.24 -5.33
CA CYS A 536 19.55 -25.51 -4.40
C CYS A 536 19.48 -27.00 -4.05
N LEU A 537 19.36 -27.30 -2.76
CA LEU A 537 19.19 -28.65 -2.21
C LEU A 537 18.01 -28.68 -1.21
N PRO A 538 17.53 -29.87 -0.81
CA PRO A 538 16.41 -29.99 0.12
C PRO A 538 16.63 -29.25 1.45
N ASN A 539 15.53 -28.87 2.10
CA ASN A 539 15.51 -28.08 3.35
C ASN A 539 16.03 -26.64 3.23
N SER A 540 15.86 -26.00 2.06
CA SER A 540 16.29 -24.62 1.81
C SER A 540 17.77 -24.36 2.08
N GLN A 541 18.59 -25.34 1.67
CA GLN A 541 20.04 -25.27 1.72
C GLN A 541 20.60 -24.99 0.32
N PHE A 542 21.68 -24.22 0.26
CA PHE A 542 22.45 -24.00 -0.96
C PHE A 542 23.83 -24.61 -0.81
N GLU A 543 24.18 -25.51 -1.73
CA GLU A 543 25.55 -25.98 -1.87
C GLU A 543 26.38 -24.89 -2.59
N VAL A 544 27.40 -24.39 -1.91
CA VAL A 544 28.34 -23.38 -2.43
C VAL A 544 29.75 -23.90 -2.15
N PHE A 545 30.56 -24.07 -3.19
CA PHE A 545 31.91 -24.66 -3.10
C PHE A 545 31.97 -26.04 -2.41
N GLY A 546 30.90 -26.84 -2.49
CA GLY A 546 30.81 -28.17 -1.88
C GLY A 546 30.34 -28.17 -0.42
N GLU A 547 30.09 -27.01 0.18
CA GLU A 547 29.59 -26.85 1.55
C GLU A 547 28.14 -26.36 1.54
N LEU A 548 27.36 -26.69 2.59
CA LEU A 548 25.94 -26.34 2.71
C LEU A 548 25.75 -25.06 3.53
N TYR A 549 24.99 -24.12 2.98
CA TYR A 549 24.65 -22.87 3.63
C TYR A 549 23.14 -22.65 3.63
N SER A 550 22.61 -22.15 4.76
CA SER A 550 21.27 -21.59 4.77
C SER A 550 21.27 -20.20 4.14
N TRP A 551 20.12 -19.72 3.69
CA TRP A 551 20.00 -18.36 3.12
C TRP A 551 20.53 -17.27 4.05
N THR A 552 20.32 -17.40 5.37
CA THR A 552 20.78 -16.41 6.35
C THR A 552 22.29 -16.34 6.48
N ASP A 553 23.01 -17.36 6.03
CA ASP A 553 24.47 -17.42 6.09
C ASP A 553 25.12 -16.76 4.87
N ILE A 554 24.35 -16.48 3.81
CA ILE A 554 24.81 -15.88 2.56
C ILE A 554 24.47 -14.39 2.56
N THR A 555 25.43 -13.55 2.89
CA THR A 555 25.21 -12.11 3.08
C THR A 555 26.20 -11.26 2.30
N CYS A 556 25.88 -9.98 2.10
CA CYS A 556 26.86 -8.99 1.63
C CYS A 556 27.50 -8.24 2.80
N SER A 557 28.78 -7.90 2.69
CA SER A 557 29.41 -7.03 3.69
C SER A 557 28.78 -5.63 3.74
N SER A 558 28.27 -5.15 2.61
CA SER A 558 27.45 -3.94 2.50
C SER A 558 26.36 -4.07 1.45
N ASN A 559 25.32 -3.24 1.50
CA ASN A 559 24.25 -3.29 0.49
C ASN A 559 24.83 -3.14 -0.94
N PRO A 560 24.37 -3.97 -1.90
CA PRO A 560 24.81 -3.90 -3.28
C PRO A 560 24.70 -2.49 -3.87
N ARG A 561 25.81 -2.01 -4.45
CA ARG A 561 25.91 -0.66 -4.99
C ARG A 561 25.68 -0.66 -6.50
N ALA A 562 24.66 0.06 -6.94
CA ALA A 562 24.45 0.29 -8.35
C ALA A 562 25.57 1.17 -8.94
N THR A 563 25.94 0.93 -10.19
CA THR A 563 26.88 1.72 -10.98
C THR A 563 26.17 2.34 -12.18
N VAL A 564 26.82 3.34 -12.77
CA VAL A 564 26.35 4.03 -13.97
C VAL A 564 27.36 3.76 -15.08
N LYS A 565 26.90 3.21 -16.20
CA LYS A 565 27.74 3.01 -17.39
C LYS A 565 27.17 3.82 -18.56
N LYS A 566 27.96 4.78 -19.05
CA LYS A 566 27.71 5.45 -20.33
C LYS A 566 27.94 4.45 -21.45
N THR A 567 26.98 4.34 -22.37
CA THR A 567 27.09 3.43 -23.51
C THR A 567 27.53 4.18 -24.78
N ASN A 568 27.90 3.45 -25.83
CA ASN A 568 28.14 4.02 -27.16
C ASN A 568 26.83 4.23 -27.96
N SER A 569 25.68 3.83 -27.39
CA SER A 569 24.38 4.00 -28.03
C SER A 569 23.88 5.43 -27.85
N HIS A 570 23.39 6.00 -28.94
CA HIS A 570 22.83 7.33 -28.97
C HIS A 570 21.30 7.24 -28.99
N CYS A 571 20.66 8.22 -28.40
CA CYS A 571 19.23 8.46 -28.55
C CYS A 571 19.03 9.85 -29.17
N PRO A 572 17.85 10.15 -29.74
CA PRO A 572 17.68 11.36 -30.54
C PRO A 572 17.97 12.66 -29.77
N ARG A 573 18.32 13.73 -30.50
CA ARG A 573 18.76 15.04 -29.97
C ARG A 573 20.11 15.00 -29.25
N ASP A 574 21.13 14.42 -29.89
CA ASP A 574 22.52 14.37 -29.39
C ASP A 574 22.63 13.85 -27.95
N ALA A 575 21.73 12.95 -27.57
CA ALA A 575 21.67 12.37 -26.24
C ALA A 575 22.31 10.98 -26.25
N THR A 576 22.87 10.59 -25.10
CA THR A 576 23.54 9.29 -24.95
C THR A 576 22.72 8.39 -24.04
N ILE A 577 22.69 7.10 -24.38
CA ILE A 577 22.11 6.09 -23.50
C ILE A 577 23.09 5.79 -22.36
N VAL A 578 22.57 5.88 -21.13
CA VAL A 578 23.26 5.58 -19.89
C VAL A 578 22.49 4.47 -19.18
N LYS A 579 23.19 3.43 -18.72
CA LYS A 579 22.58 2.31 -18.00
C LYS A 579 22.90 2.41 -16.51
N ILE A 580 21.89 2.16 -15.67
CA ILE A 580 22.03 2.00 -14.23
C ILE A 580 21.80 0.53 -13.90
N GLY A 581 22.74 -0.07 -13.19
CA GLY A 581 22.71 -1.50 -12.90
C GLY A 581 23.77 -1.91 -11.89
N TYR A 582 24.02 -3.20 -11.83
CA TYR A 582 24.97 -3.81 -10.91
C TYR A 582 26.10 -4.47 -11.70
N ASP A 583 27.34 -4.03 -11.43
CA ASP A 583 28.51 -4.51 -12.14
C ASP A 583 29.02 -5.80 -11.49
N LEU A 584 28.97 -6.91 -12.23
CA LEU A 584 29.46 -8.22 -11.76
C LEU A 584 30.94 -8.45 -12.12
N GLY A 585 31.60 -7.46 -12.73
CA GLY A 585 32.94 -7.65 -13.30
C GLY A 585 32.90 -8.10 -14.76
N ASN A 586 34.07 -8.14 -15.42
CA ASN A 586 34.23 -8.53 -16.84
C ASN A 586 33.26 -7.82 -17.81
N SER A 587 32.98 -6.54 -17.54
CA SER A 587 32.03 -5.71 -18.30
C SER A 587 30.56 -6.18 -18.27
N HIS A 588 30.20 -7.15 -17.42
CA HIS A 588 28.82 -7.61 -17.28
C HIS A 588 28.03 -6.71 -16.31
N LEU A 589 27.09 -5.93 -16.85
CA LEU A 589 26.22 -5.04 -16.08
C LEU A 589 24.78 -5.57 -16.06
N VAL A 590 24.31 -6.00 -14.89
CA VAL A 590 22.89 -6.33 -14.67
C VAL A 590 22.10 -5.02 -14.61
N SER A 591 21.58 -4.61 -15.77
CA SER A 591 20.94 -3.31 -15.96
C SER A 591 19.49 -3.35 -15.51
N ILE A 592 19.09 -2.44 -14.62
CA ILE A 592 17.71 -2.32 -14.12
C ILE A 592 16.96 -1.13 -14.73
N MET A 593 17.71 -0.16 -15.27
CA MET A 593 17.17 1.05 -15.87
C MET A 593 18.10 1.58 -16.95
N GLU A 594 17.50 2.11 -18.00
CA GLU A 594 18.19 2.80 -19.09
C GLU A 594 17.71 4.25 -19.16
N ILE A 595 18.62 5.20 -19.38
CA ILE A 595 18.32 6.63 -19.41
C ILE A 595 18.87 7.21 -20.69
N CYS A 596 18.01 7.88 -21.45
CA CYS A 596 18.43 8.74 -22.55
C CYS A 596 18.77 10.12 -22.00
N PHE A 597 20.05 10.41 -21.81
CA PHE A 597 20.53 11.62 -21.16
C PHE A 597 21.14 12.60 -22.16
N ASN A 598 20.61 13.83 -22.20
CA ASN A 598 21.13 14.90 -23.04
C ASN A 598 22.16 15.72 -22.25
N THR A 599 23.43 15.62 -22.64
CA THR A 599 24.56 16.25 -21.94
C THR A 599 24.65 17.77 -22.17
N SER A 600 24.04 18.30 -23.23
CA SER A 600 24.01 19.75 -23.49
C SER A 600 23.03 20.48 -22.59
N SER A 601 21.80 19.96 -22.46
CA SER A 601 20.73 20.51 -21.61
C SER A 601 20.74 19.97 -20.19
N GLN A 602 21.55 18.92 -19.93
CA GLN A 602 21.78 18.31 -18.62
C GLN A 602 20.50 17.69 -18.02
N ILE A 603 19.68 17.06 -18.86
CA ILE A 603 18.41 16.46 -18.47
C ILE A 603 18.20 15.11 -19.16
N ALA A 604 17.50 14.21 -18.48
CA ALA A 604 17.01 13.00 -19.10
C ALA A 604 15.79 13.29 -20.00
N LEU A 605 15.87 12.82 -21.25
CA LEU A 605 14.74 12.82 -22.17
C LEU A 605 13.72 11.75 -21.77
N TYR A 606 14.20 10.58 -21.34
CA TYR A 606 13.41 9.54 -20.70
C TYR A 606 14.27 8.57 -19.88
N SER A 607 13.63 7.86 -18.95
CA SER A 607 14.10 6.64 -18.30
C SER A 607 13.21 5.47 -18.70
N ARG A 608 13.81 4.31 -19.00
CA ARG A 608 13.17 3.03 -19.33
C ARG A 608 13.46 2.00 -18.26
N TYR A 609 12.43 1.28 -17.80
CA TYR A 609 12.55 0.18 -16.84
C TYR A 609 11.41 -0.81 -17.02
N ASP A 610 11.57 -2.01 -16.47
CA ASP A 610 10.53 -3.04 -16.44
C ASP A 610 9.84 -2.99 -15.07
N LEU A 611 8.52 -2.83 -15.09
CA LEU A 611 7.66 -2.85 -13.91
C LEU A 611 7.11 -4.26 -13.73
N ILE A 612 7.54 -4.94 -12.68
CA ILE A 612 7.25 -6.37 -12.47
C ILE A 612 5.83 -6.63 -11.96
N ALA A 613 5.35 -7.87 -12.14
CA ALA A 613 4.02 -8.30 -11.72
C ALA A 613 3.84 -8.40 -10.19
N SER A 614 4.91 -8.57 -9.42
CA SER A 614 4.87 -8.68 -7.95
C SER A 614 5.11 -7.35 -7.23
N ILE A 615 5.01 -6.21 -7.94
CA ILE A 615 5.45 -4.90 -7.43
C ILE A 615 4.71 -4.43 -6.16
N LYS A 616 3.52 -4.97 -5.85
CA LYS A 616 2.81 -4.67 -4.60
C LYS A 616 3.50 -5.21 -3.34
N SER A 617 4.41 -6.18 -3.50
CA SER A 617 5.28 -6.68 -2.44
C SER A 617 6.57 -5.84 -2.28
N ASN A 618 6.63 -4.62 -2.82
CA ASN A 618 7.84 -3.81 -2.76
C ASN A 618 8.25 -3.51 -1.31
N ASP A 619 9.55 -3.33 -1.12
CA ASP A 619 10.10 -3.09 0.21
C ASP A 619 9.76 -1.66 0.68
N GLU A 620 8.71 -1.55 1.50
CA GLU A 620 8.28 -0.28 2.10
C GLU A 620 9.15 0.15 3.30
N THR A 621 10.00 -0.74 3.81
CA THR A 621 10.83 -0.48 5.01
C THR A 621 12.05 0.37 4.68
N ILE A 622 12.47 0.37 3.41
CA ILE A 622 13.63 1.14 2.96
C ILE A 622 13.29 2.62 3.05
N GLY A 623 14.14 3.38 3.74
CA GLY A 623 14.02 4.84 3.82
C GLY A 623 14.22 5.54 2.47
N ARG A 624 14.14 6.87 2.49
CA ARG A 624 14.54 7.68 1.33
C ARG A 624 16.07 7.77 1.27
N ALA A 625 16.69 7.31 0.18
CA ALA A 625 18.13 7.46 -0.01
C ALA A 625 18.54 8.91 -0.34
N THR A 626 19.82 9.21 -0.12
CA THR A 626 20.43 10.48 -0.54
C THR A 626 20.68 10.46 -2.04
N PHE A 627 20.37 11.57 -2.73
CA PHE A 627 20.64 11.68 -4.16
C PHE A 627 22.13 11.72 -4.49
N PHE A 628 22.54 10.90 -5.44
CA PHE A 628 23.90 10.83 -5.96
C PHE A 628 24.06 11.57 -7.29
N GLU A 629 25.20 12.23 -7.48
CA GLU A 629 25.54 13.00 -8.69
C GLU A 629 26.63 12.27 -9.48
N ASP A 630 26.29 11.85 -10.69
CA ASP A 630 27.19 11.20 -11.64
C ASP A 630 28.05 12.24 -12.35
N LYS A 631 29.09 12.73 -11.66
CA LYS A 631 29.88 13.92 -12.02
C LYS A 631 30.31 13.97 -13.48
N ASP A 632 30.74 12.83 -14.05
CA ASP A 632 31.26 12.75 -15.42
C ASP A 632 30.20 13.01 -16.51
N LEU A 633 28.92 13.04 -16.14
CA LEU A 633 27.82 13.37 -17.04
C LEU A 633 27.41 14.85 -16.96
N TYR A 634 27.78 15.55 -15.89
CA TYR A 634 27.38 16.94 -15.64
C TYR A 634 28.50 17.94 -15.97
N ASN A 635 28.24 18.84 -16.91
CA ASN A 635 29.12 19.94 -17.31
C ASN A 635 28.52 21.29 -16.91
N ILE A 636 28.15 21.44 -15.63
CA ILE A 636 27.69 22.70 -15.04
C ILE A 636 28.55 23.07 -13.84
N LYS A 637 28.69 24.36 -13.56
CA LYS A 637 29.49 24.80 -12.41
C LYS A 637 28.82 24.41 -11.11
N GLY A 638 29.50 23.67 -10.23
CA GLY A 638 28.99 23.30 -8.91
C GLY A 638 28.00 22.12 -8.92
N ARG A 639 27.61 21.65 -7.73
CA ARG A 639 26.81 20.42 -7.55
C ARG A 639 25.35 20.61 -7.96
N VAL A 640 24.79 19.64 -8.69
CA VAL A 640 23.39 19.62 -9.19
C VAL A 640 22.38 19.87 -8.06
N ASN A 641 22.60 19.25 -6.89
CA ASN A 641 21.75 19.42 -5.70
C ASN A 641 21.55 20.89 -5.28
N THR A 642 22.54 21.75 -5.54
CA THR A 642 22.49 23.17 -5.19
C THR A 642 21.37 23.89 -5.93
N TYR A 643 21.11 23.52 -7.18
CA TYR A 643 20.08 24.10 -8.03
C TYR A 643 18.67 23.70 -7.63
N TYR A 644 18.54 22.58 -6.91
CA TYR A 644 17.26 22.13 -6.33
C TYR A 644 16.93 22.75 -4.96
N LYS A 645 17.81 23.58 -4.38
CA LYS A 645 17.50 24.29 -3.15
C LYS A 645 16.50 25.42 -3.42
N LYS A 646 15.40 25.50 -2.66
CA LYS A 646 14.35 26.52 -2.82
C LYS A 646 14.89 27.95 -2.90
N SER A 647 15.90 28.28 -2.09
CA SER A 647 16.54 29.60 -2.12
C SER A 647 17.21 29.89 -3.47
N ARG A 648 17.94 28.92 -4.02
CA ARG A 648 18.59 29.06 -5.32
C ARG A 648 17.58 29.10 -6.46
N GLN A 649 16.55 28.25 -6.41
CA GLN A 649 15.43 28.28 -7.37
C GLN A 649 14.78 29.65 -7.41
N ARG A 650 14.46 30.21 -6.23
CA ARG A 650 13.84 31.54 -6.12
C ARG A 650 14.68 32.61 -6.81
N THR A 651 15.97 32.69 -6.48
CA THR A 651 16.86 33.68 -7.10
C THR A 651 16.96 33.49 -8.62
N THR A 652 17.24 32.28 -9.09
CA THR A 652 17.41 32.02 -10.54
C THR A 652 16.13 32.27 -11.33
N ILE A 653 14.98 31.75 -10.86
CA ILE A 653 13.70 31.89 -11.56
C ILE A 653 13.19 33.33 -11.51
N ASN A 654 13.32 34.03 -10.38
CA ASN A 654 12.92 35.44 -10.31
C ASN A 654 13.75 36.31 -11.26
N ASN A 655 15.07 36.06 -11.36
CA ASN A 655 15.93 36.77 -12.29
C ASN A 655 15.50 36.53 -13.76
N LEU A 656 15.18 35.29 -14.12
CA LEU A 656 14.64 34.97 -15.46
C LEU A 656 13.33 35.73 -15.73
N LEU A 657 12.47 35.85 -14.73
CA LEU A 657 11.15 36.46 -14.85
C LEU A 657 11.14 37.98 -14.64
N GLY A 658 12.30 38.62 -14.42
CA GLY A 658 12.36 40.06 -14.11
C GLY A 658 11.61 40.43 -12.82
N LEU A 659 11.60 39.53 -11.83
CA LEU A 659 11.03 39.74 -10.50
C LEU A 659 12.16 40.05 -9.49
N PRO A 660 11.86 40.72 -8.36
CA PRO A 660 12.82 40.88 -7.28
C PRO A 660 13.39 39.53 -6.81
N PRO A 661 14.71 39.39 -6.54
CA PRO A 661 15.32 38.12 -6.17
C PRO A 661 14.70 37.42 -4.95
N THR A 662 14.10 38.19 -4.04
CA THR A 662 13.44 37.71 -2.81
C THR A 662 11.95 37.38 -2.98
N SER A 663 11.35 37.68 -4.14
CA SER A 663 9.93 37.46 -4.39
C SER A 663 9.51 36.00 -4.18
N SER A 664 8.41 35.79 -3.46
CA SER A 664 7.83 34.46 -3.20
C SER A 664 6.67 34.11 -4.15
N LYS A 665 6.44 34.90 -5.21
CA LYS A 665 5.27 34.77 -6.10
C LYS A 665 5.07 33.35 -6.65
N TYR A 666 6.13 32.71 -7.14
CA TYR A 666 6.07 31.36 -7.71
C TYR A 666 6.83 30.31 -6.89
N ILE A 667 7.86 30.71 -6.15
CA ILE A 667 8.65 29.82 -5.27
C ILE A 667 8.44 30.23 -3.81
N SER A 668 7.52 29.54 -3.13
CA SER A 668 7.04 29.86 -1.77
C SER A 668 7.24 28.72 -0.77
N SER A 669 6.74 28.90 0.45
CA SER A 669 6.52 27.81 1.41
C SER A 669 5.42 26.85 0.90
N GLY A 670 5.35 25.64 1.47
CA GLY A 670 4.47 24.57 1.00
C GLY A 670 4.98 23.87 -0.26
N ASP A 671 4.07 23.56 -1.18
CA ASP A 671 4.27 22.71 -2.38
C ASP A 671 4.59 23.49 -3.67
N LEU A 672 4.76 24.80 -3.60
CA LEU A 672 5.14 25.63 -4.74
C LEU A 672 6.67 25.78 -4.80
N PHE A 673 7.32 24.69 -5.22
CA PHE A 673 8.74 24.62 -5.52
C PHE A 673 9.03 23.47 -6.48
N LEU A 674 10.21 23.45 -7.08
CA LEU A 674 10.62 22.38 -7.99
C LEU A 674 11.35 21.29 -7.20
N SER A 675 10.70 20.14 -7.09
CA SER A 675 11.24 18.92 -6.54
C SER A 675 12.11 18.18 -7.58
N ARG A 676 12.84 17.17 -7.11
CA ARG A 676 13.57 16.20 -7.95
C ARG A 676 12.57 15.13 -8.38
N GLY A 677 11.82 15.41 -9.45
CA GLY A 677 10.81 14.48 -9.96
C GLY A 677 11.48 13.28 -10.61
N HIS A 678 11.32 12.09 -10.01
CA HIS A 678 11.84 10.86 -10.58
C HIS A 678 11.18 10.55 -11.92
N LEU A 679 11.96 10.03 -12.86
CA LEU A 679 11.42 9.43 -14.09
C LEU A 679 11.09 7.95 -13.85
N ALA A 680 12.05 7.18 -13.31
CA ALA A 680 11.76 5.89 -12.71
C ALA A 680 11.59 6.05 -11.19
N ALA A 681 10.37 5.91 -10.70
CA ALA A 681 10.02 6.15 -9.31
C ALA A 681 10.61 5.07 -8.40
N LYS A 682 11.01 5.44 -7.17
CA LYS A 682 11.47 4.49 -6.14
C LYS A 682 10.52 3.30 -6.01
N THR A 683 9.23 3.57 -5.88
CA THR A 683 8.20 2.56 -5.61
C THR A 683 7.89 1.66 -6.79
N ASP A 684 8.46 1.91 -7.96
CA ASP A 684 8.32 1.05 -9.14
C ASP A 684 9.36 -0.08 -9.18
N PHE A 685 10.20 -0.17 -8.14
CA PHE A 685 11.15 -1.25 -7.96
C PHE A 685 10.87 -2.04 -6.68
N LEU A 686 11.01 -3.37 -6.78
CA LEU A 686 10.64 -4.29 -5.71
C LEU A 686 11.64 -4.27 -4.56
N TYR A 687 12.91 -4.52 -4.87
CA TYR A 687 13.95 -4.70 -3.86
C TYR A 687 14.60 -3.39 -3.42
N GLY A 688 15.01 -3.31 -2.16
CA GLY A 688 15.65 -2.13 -1.59
C GLY A 688 16.90 -1.65 -2.35
N PHE A 689 17.70 -2.57 -2.88
CA PHE A 689 18.85 -2.20 -3.71
C PHE A 689 18.42 -1.46 -4.98
N GLN A 690 17.38 -1.94 -5.68
CA GLN A 690 16.85 -1.31 -6.89
C GLN A 690 16.22 0.05 -6.58
N GLN A 691 15.45 0.11 -5.49
CA GLN A 691 14.85 1.36 -5.02
C GLN A 691 15.91 2.43 -4.74
N ASN A 692 17.02 2.07 -4.10
CA ASN A 692 18.13 2.98 -3.83
C ASN A 692 18.81 3.47 -5.11
N ALA A 693 18.89 2.63 -6.15
CA ALA A 693 19.49 2.98 -7.44
C ALA A 693 18.73 4.09 -8.19
N THR A 694 17.45 4.32 -7.86
CA THR A 694 16.63 5.38 -8.48
C THR A 694 17.06 6.79 -8.09
N PHE A 695 17.76 6.96 -6.96
CA PHE A 695 18.16 8.25 -6.39
C PHE A 695 19.41 8.85 -7.03
N ARG A 696 19.42 8.94 -8.36
CA ARG A 696 20.50 9.55 -9.15
C ARG A 696 19.97 10.78 -9.88
N TYR A 697 20.77 11.85 -9.96
CA TYR A 697 20.32 13.08 -10.61
C TYR A 697 20.00 12.88 -12.11
N ILE A 698 20.66 11.92 -12.76
CA ILE A 698 20.34 11.58 -14.17
C ILE A 698 18.95 10.94 -14.34
N ASN A 699 18.32 10.43 -13.27
CA ASN A 699 16.96 9.88 -13.29
C ASN A 699 15.90 10.89 -12.81
N VAL A 700 16.22 12.19 -12.76
CA VAL A 700 15.25 13.21 -12.33
C VAL A 700 15.19 14.39 -13.28
N ALA A 701 14.05 15.07 -13.24
CA ALA A 701 13.88 16.37 -13.85
C ALA A 701 13.18 17.34 -12.87
N PRO A 702 13.29 18.67 -13.07
CA PRO A 702 12.60 19.65 -12.22
C PRO A 702 11.07 19.53 -12.31
N GLN A 703 10.44 19.11 -11.22
CA GLN A 703 9.00 18.88 -11.17
C GLN A 703 8.34 19.70 -10.07
N TRP A 704 7.28 20.43 -10.37
CA TRP A 704 6.52 21.15 -9.34
C TRP A 704 6.01 20.16 -8.30
N GLN A 705 6.27 20.43 -7.01
CA GLN A 705 5.91 19.51 -5.94
C GLN A 705 4.41 19.24 -5.88
N SER A 706 3.57 20.23 -6.19
CA SER A 706 2.11 20.06 -6.27
C SER A 706 1.66 19.09 -7.36
N PHE A 707 2.43 18.97 -8.46
CA PHE A 707 2.20 17.99 -9.52
C PHE A 707 2.80 16.62 -9.18
N ASN A 708 4.03 16.61 -8.66
CA ASN A 708 4.75 15.39 -8.24
C ASN A 708 3.93 14.60 -7.20
N GLY A 709 3.53 15.27 -6.10
CA GLY A 709 2.65 14.68 -5.08
C GLY A 709 1.16 14.69 -5.43
N GLY A 710 0.81 15.12 -6.65
CA GLY A 710 -0.55 15.28 -7.15
C GLY A 710 -0.91 14.17 -8.15
N ASN A 711 -1.25 14.56 -9.37
CA ASN A 711 -1.65 13.60 -10.41
C ASN A 711 -0.51 12.69 -10.86
N TRP A 712 0.76 13.12 -10.76
CA TRP A 712 1.87 12.27 -11.16
C TRP A 712 2.05 11.06 -10.25
N TYR A 713 1.95 11.26 -8.93
CA TYR A 713 1.91 10.17 -7.95
C TYR A 713 0.78 9.17 -8.23
N ARG A 714 -0.41 9.67 -8.62
CA ARG A 714 -1.58 8.85 -8.97
C ARG A 714 -1.35 8.02 -10.24
N VAL A 715 -0.72 8.60 -11.26
CA VAL A 715 -0.30 7.88 -12.48
C VAL A 715 0.62 6.73 -12.14
N GLU A 716 1.68 7.00 -11.37
CA GLU A 716 2.64 5.97 -10.97
C GLU A 716 1.98 4.85 -10.15
N ARG A 717 1.06 5.19 -9.23
CA ARG A 717 0.28 4.21 -8.46
C ARG A 717 -0.63 3.36 -9.33
N SER A 718 -1.32 3.98 -10.29
CA SER A 718 -2.23 3.28 -11.21
C SER A 718 -1.48 2.24 -12.06
N CYS A 719 -0.28 2.58 -12.55
CA CYS A 719 0.56 1.62 -13.29
C CYS A 719 0.95 0.40 -12.44
N ARG A 720 1.35 0.62 -11.18
CA ARG A 720 1.67 -0.47 -10.24
C ARG A 720 0.47 -1.36 -9.96
N ASN A 721 -0.70 -0.76 -9.73
CA ASN A 721 -1.95 -1.50 -9.52
C ASN A 721 -2.30 -2.34 -10.76
N TYR A 722 -2.13 -1.79 -11.97
CA TYR A 722 -2.39 -2.53 -13.20
C TYR A 722 -1.48 -3.74 -13.35
N ALA A 723 -0.16 -3.56 -13.18
CA ALA A 723 0.83 -4.63 -13.30
C ALA A 723 0.52 -5.80 -12.33
N ASP A 724 0.23 -5.46 -11.08
CA ASP A 724 -0.10 -6.44 -10.05
C ASP A 724 -1.44 -7.15 -10.29
N ARG A 725 -2.51 -6.41 -10.60
CA ARG A 725 -3.85 -6.99 -10.85
C ARG A 725 -3.88 -7.91 -12.06
N ARG A 726 -3.20 -7.50 -13.14
CA ARG A 726 -3.13 -8.27 -14.38
C ARG A 726 -2.01 -9.31 -14.39
N LYS A 727 -1.25 -9.43 -13.29
CA LYS A 727 -0.15 -10.39 -13.14
C LYS A 727 0.82 -10.32 -14.33
N THR A 728 1.11 -9.10 -14.78
CA THR A 728 1.85 -8.84 -16.02
C THR A 728 3.04 -7.93 -15.75
N ILE A 729 4.12 -8.18 -16.49
CA ILE A 729 5.24 -7.25 -16.57
C ILE A 729 4.89 -6.16 -17.58
N LEU A 730 5.12 -4.90 -17.22
CA LEU A 730 4.98 -3.75 -18.11
C LEU A 730 6.35 -3.17 -18.41
N GLN A 731 6.57 -2.73 -19.64
CA GLN A 731 7.72 -1.89 -19.98
C GLN A 731 7.30 -0.43 -19.87
N ILE A 732 8.02 0.33 -19.07
CA ILE A 732 7.70 1.73 -18.78
C ILE A 732 8.79 2.63 -19.35
N TRP A 733 8.37 3.68 -20.06
CA TRP A 733 9.22 4.82 -20.37
C TRP A 733 8.62 6.06 -19.74
N THR A 734 9.39 6.78 -18.96
CA THR A 734 8.96 8.04 -18.37
C THR A 734 9.90 9.15 -18.80
N GLY A 735 9.38 10.23 -19.36
CA GLY A 735 10.19 11.29 -19.91
C GLY A 735 9.58 12.66 -19.77
N THR A 736 10.28 13.62 -20.35
CA THR A 736 9.99 15.05 -20.28
C THR A 736 9.73 15.60 -21.68
N TYR A 737 8.98 16.69 -21.83
CA TYR A 737 8.76 17.38 -23.11
C TYR A 737 8.57 18.90 -22.93
N GLY A 738 9.18 19.68 -23.82
CA GLY A 738 9.13 21.16 -23.82
C GLY A 738 9.79 21.80 -22.60
N VAL A 739 9.72 23.13 -22.51
CA VAL A 739 10.18 23.90 -21.34
C VAL A 739 9.00 24.70 -20.79
N ALA A 740 8.73 24.57 -19.50
CA ALA A 740 7.67 25.31 -18.83
C ALA A 740 7.95 26.81 -18.89
N THR A 741 6.87 27.59 -19.05
CA THR A 741 6.96 29.05 -19.11
C THR A 741 6.11 29.70 -18.02
N LEU A 742 6.58 30.85 -17.53
CA LEU A 742 5.79 31.76 -16.70
C LEU A 742 5.86 33.18 -17.29
N PRO A 743 4.85 34.04 -17.04
CA PRO A 743 4.87 35.39 -17.58
C PRO A 743 5.93 36.24 -16.88
N HIS A 744 6.75 36.92 -17.67
CA HIS A 744 7.72 37.91 -17.18
C HIS A 744 7.00 39.05 -16.43
N GLY A 745 7.57 39.52 -15.32
CA GLY A 745 6.96 40.51 -14.42
C GLY A 745 6.64 41.84 -15.09
N VAL A 746 7.55 42.31 -15.97
CA VAL A 746 7.39 43.54 -16.75
C VAL A 746 6.69 43.30 -18.10
N THR A 747 7.32 42.56 -19.01
CA THR A 747 6.84 42.43 -20.41
C THR A 747 5.62 41.53 -20.59
N ARG A 748 5.24 40.74 -19.56
CA ARG A 748 4.19 39.71 -19.60
C ARG A 748 4.38 38.60 -20.64
N LYS A 749 5.48 38.61 -21.40
CA LYS A 749 5.80 37.55 -22.36
C LYS A 749 6.10 36.23 -21.65
N PRO A 750 5.69 35.08 -22.22
CA PRO A 750 6.08 33.76 -21.71
C PRO A 750 7.61 33.64 -21.66
N THR A 751 8.14 33.26 -20.51
CA THR A 751 9.58 33.09 -20.28
C THR A 751 9.86 31.69 -19.79
N GLU A 752 10.76 31.00 -20.48
CA GLU A 752 11.19 29.64 -20.16
C GLU A 752 11.96 29.56 -18.84
N LEU A 753 11.72 28.48 -18.10
CA LEU A 753 12.29 28.26 -16.78
C LEU A 753 13.47 27.28 -16.82
N TYR A 754 14.57 27.67 -16.17
CA TYR A 754 15.78 26.87 -16.02
C TYR A 754 16.30 26.97 -14.58
N LEU A 755 16.83 25.87 -14.03
CA LEU A 755 17.45 25.90 -12.71
C LEU A 755 18.92 26.38 -12.74
N TYR A 756 19.58 26.27 -13.89
CA TYR A 756 20.95 26.76 -14.11
C TYR A 756 20.99 27.82 -15.22
N VAL A 757 21.57 28.97 -14.90
CA VAL A 757 21.84 30.07 -15.84
C VAL A 757 23.22 30.64 -15.52
N ASN A 758 24.10 30.69 -16.51
CA ASN A 758 25.41 31.33 -16.43
C ASN A 758 25.74 32.04 -17.75
N GLY A 759 25.61 33.36 -17.79
CA GLY A 759 25.69 34.12 -19.04
C GLY A 759 24.61 33.67 -20.03
N ARG A 760 25.03 33.23 -21.22
CA ARG A 760 24.12 32.68 -22.25
C ARG A 760 23.81 31.18 -22.06
N THR A 761 24.57 30.49 -21.21
CA THR A 761 24.40 29.05 -20.98
C THR A 761 23.22 28.79 -20.05
N LYS A 762 22.28 27.98 -20.50
CA LYS A 762 21.14 27.50 -19.71
C LYS A 762 21.15 25.97 -19.65
N ALA A 763 20.87 25.41 -18.48
CA ALA A 763 20.79 23.96 -18.28
C ALA A 763 19.76 23.63 -17.20
N LEU A 764 19.43 22.35 -17.04
CA LEU A 764 18.38 21.88 -16.13
C LEU A 764 17.03 22.58 -16.43
N PRO A 765 16.50 22.48 -17.67
CA PRO A 765 15.21 23.06 -18.01
C PRO A 765 14.12 22.48 -17.12
N VAL A 766 13.13 23.29 -16.77
CA VAL A 766 11.90 22.81 -16.14
C VAL A 766 10.99 22.29 -17.26
N PRO A 767 10.67 20.99 -17.34
CA PRO A 767 9.84 20.46 -18.42
C PRO A 767 8.44 21.08 -18.40
N ALA A 768 7.85 21.31 -19.57
CA ALA A 768 6.44 21.68 -19.66
C ALA A 768 5.54 20.48 -19.34
N LEU A 769 5.87 19.33 -19.92
CA LEU A 769 5.12 18.09 -19.76
C LEU A 769 6.02 16.98 -19.22
N TYR A 770 5.43 16.13 -18.39
CA TYR A 770 5.91 14.77 -18.14
C TYR A 770 5.03 13.81 -18.90
N TRP A 771 5.61 12.73 -19.41
CA TRP A 771 4.88 11.67 -20.10
C TRP A 771 5.36 10.30 -19.64
N LYS A 772 4.47 9.31 -19.64
CA LYS A 772 4.74 7.93 -19.26
C LYS A 772 4.09 6.98 -20.26
N ILE A 773 4.88 6.24 -21.00
CA ILE A 773 4.41 5.14 -21.86
C ILE A 773 4.30 3.89 -20.99
N VAL A 774 3.12 3.26 -21.04
CA VAL A 774 2.82 2.00 -20.37
C VAL A 774 2.56 0.97 -21.45
N TYR A 775 3.50 0.04 -21.64
CA TYR A 775 3.46 -0.95 -22.71
C TYR A 775 3.44 -2.36 -22.12
N ASN A 776 2.49 -3.18 -22.57
CA ASN A 776 2.47 -4.59 -22.26
C ASN A 776 3.05 -5.39 -23.44
N PRO A 777 4.26 -5.96 -23.30
CA PRO A 777 4.92 -6.67 -24.40
C PRO A 777 4.25 -8.00 -24.75
N SER A 778 3.47 -8.60 -23.82
CA SER A 778 2.83 -9.90 -24.05
C SER A 778 1.72 -9.86 -25.10
N ASN A 779 1.05 -8.70 -25.24
CA ASN A 779 -0.08 -8.52 -26.15
C ASN A 779 0.05 -7.28 -27.04
N ASN A 780 1.20 -6.59 -26.97
CA ASN A 780 1.52 -5.37 -27.73
C ASN A 780 0.53 -4.21 -27.48
N ARG A 781 -0.09 -4.13 -26.30
CA ARG A 781 -1.01 -3.04 -25.93
C ARG A 781 -0.27 -1.90 -25.25
N CYS A 782 -0.68 -0.67 -25.53
CA CYS A 782 0.07 0.52 -25.13
C CYS A 782 -0.83 1.72 -24.83
N VAL A 783 -0.49 2.51 -23.81
CA VAL A 783 -1.07 3.84 -23.58
C VAL A 783 0.02 4.83 -23.14
N VAL A 784 -0.17 6.11 -23.45
CA VAL A 784 0.69 7.19 -22.96
C VAL A 784 -0.09 8.08 -22.02
N LEU A 785 0.46 8.33 -20.83
CA LEU A 785 -0.11 9.18 -19.80
C LEU A 785 0.70 10.47 -19.75
N ILE A 786 0.05 11.62 -19.80
CA ILE A 786 0.72 12.92 -19.90
C ILE A 786 0.24 13.83 -18.78
N GLY A 787 1.16 14.57 -18.17
CA GLY A 787 0.87 15.51 -17.11
C GLY A 787 1.56 16.86 -17.32
N LEU A 788 0.81 17.93 -17.11
CA LEU A 788 1.27 19.31 -17.21
C LEU A 788 2.01 19.73 -15.94
N ASN A 789 3.31 19.96 -16.07
CA ASN A 789 4.21 20.38 -15.00
C ASN A 789 4.20 21.92 -14.85
N ASN A 790 3.02 22.49 -14.64
CA ASN A 790 2.87 23.91 -14.35
C ASN A 790 1.56 24.19 -13.59
N PRO A 791 1.59 24.38 -12.26
CA PRO A 791 0.39 24.63 -11.47
C PRO A 791 -0.20 26.04 -11.67
N PHE A 792 0.44 26.89 -12.46
CA PHE A 792 0.00 28.25 -12.76
C PHE A 792 -0.56 28.41 -14.19
N GLU A 793 -0.58 27.33 -14.97
CA GLU A 793 -1.16 27.37 -16.31
C GLU A 793 -2.68 27.45 -16.24
N THR A 794 -3.25 28.39 -17.00
CA THR A 794 -4.71 28.57 -17.11
C THR A 794 -5.24 28.14 -18.47
N ASN A 795 -4.41 28.21 -19.52
CA ASN A 795 -4.77 27.75 -20.85
C ASN A 795 -4.05 26.42 -21.13
N VAL A 796 -4.72 25.31 -20.77
CA VAL A 796 -4.18 23.95 -20.93
C VAL A 796 -4.18 23.47 -22.38
N SER A 797 -5.04 24.03 -23.24
CA SER A 797 -5.23 23.59 -24.63
C SER A 797 -3.95 23.67 -25.46
N ARG A 798 -3.05 24.61 -25.15
CA ARG A 798 -1.74 24.74 -25.82
C ARG A 798 -0.76 23.60 -25.48
N HIS A 799 -1.06 22.79 -24.48
CA HIS A 799 -0.23 21.69 -23.98
C HIS A 799 -0.81 20.31 -24.26
N ILE A 800 -1.94 20.22 -24.95
CA ILE A 800 -2.50 18.96 -25.44
C ILE A 800 -1.85 18.65 -26.79
N ILE A 801 -0.93 17.69 -26.80
CA ILE A 801 -0.11 17.42 -27.99
C ILE A 801 -0.66 16.30 -28.87
N CYS A 802 -1.58 15.48 -28.35
CA CYS A 802 -2.19 14.33 -29.01
C CYS A 802 -3.67 14.21 -28.61
N ARG A 803 -4.44 13.40 -29.34
CA ARG A 803 -5.87 13.18 -29.06
C ARG A 803 -6.03 12.54 -27.68
N ASP A 804 -6.80 13.22 -26.84
CA ASP A 804 -7.15 12.75 -25.51
C ASP A 804 -8.08 11.52 -25.58
N ILE A 805 -7.65 10.43 -24.95
CA ILE A 805 -8.38 9.16 -24.83
C ILE A 805 -8.58 8.77 -23.36
N SER A 806 -8.49 9.72 -22.42
CA SER A 806 -8.56 9.44 -20.97
C SER A 806 -9.82 8.67 -20.58
N ASN A 807 -10.97 9.00 -21.19
CA ASN A 807 -12.25 8.30 -20.99
C ASN A 807 -12.23 6.82 -21.39
N SER A 808 -11.24 6.39 -22.16
CA SER A 808 -11.08 5.00 -22.60
C SER A 808 -10.12 4.20 -21.69
N VAL A 809 -9.55 4.79 -20.64
CA VAL A 809 -8.56 4.14 -19.77
C VAL A 809 -9.10 4.05 -18.34
N ASN A 810 -9.91 3.03 -18.07
CA ASN A 810 -10.72 2.94 -16.85
C ASN A 810 -9.95 2.50 -15.58
N TRP A 811 -8.69 2.07 -15.70
CA TRP A 811 -7.85 1.70 -14.57
C TRP A 811 -7.06 2.87 -13.97
N LEU A 812 -7.11 4.06 -14.58
CA LEU A 812 -6.46 5.27 -14.06
C LEU A 812 -7.32 5.93 -13.00
N ASN A 813 -6.74 6.18 -11.83
CA ASN A 813 -7.37 6.96 -10.76
C ASN A 813 -6.64 8.30 -10.58
N TRP A 814 -6.97 9.28 -11.42
CA TRP A 814 -6.40 10.63 -11.39
C TRP A 814 -7.46 11.74 -11.30
N GLN A 815 -7.04 12.95 -10.96
CA GLN A 815 -7.90 14.14 -11.01
C GLN A 815 -7.54 14.95 -12.27
N GLU A 816 -7.79 14.41 -13.46
CA GLU A 816 -7.31 14.94 -14.76
C GLU A 816 -7.46 16.45 -14.92
N ASN A 817 -8.59 17.02 -14.51
CA ASN A 817 -8.90 18.44 -14.65
C ASN A 817 -8.33 19.34 -13.53
N ASN A 818 -7.63 18.78 -12.53
CA ASN A 818 -7.08 19.54 -11.41
C ASN A 818 -5.73 20.19 -11.78
N GLN A 819 -5.80 21.43 -12.29
CA GLN A 819 -4.62 22.21 -12.70
C GLN A 819 -3.56 22.35 -11.60
N LYS A 820 -3.98 22.57 -10.34
CA LYS A 820 -3.03 22.73 -9.22
C LYS A 820 -2.22 21.47 -8.95
N LYS A 821 -2.84 20.30 -9.14
CA LYS A 821 -2.22 18.97 -9.06
C LYS A 821 -1.59 18.52 -10.38
N GLY A 822 -1.58 19.39 -11.39
CA GLY A 822 -1.11 19.17 -12.75
C GLY A 822 -2.19 18.54 -13.63
N TYR A 823 -2.70 19.29 -14.60
CA TYR A 823 -3.65 18.78 -15.60
C TYR A 823 -3.07 17.54 -16.28
N SER A 824 -3.88 16.50 -16.49
CA SER A 824 -3.42 15.23 -17.06
C SER A 824 -4.37 14.73 -18.14
N TYR A 825 -3.82 13.98 -19.10
CA TYR A 825 -4.57 13.36 -20.19
C TYR A 825 -3.83 12.14 -20.74
N ALA A 826 -4.54 11.28 -21.48
CA ALA A 826 -3.99 10.07 -22.07
C ALA A 826 -4.01 10.11 -23.59
N CYS A 827 -3.06 9.44 -24.23
CA CYS A 827 -2.95 9.34 -25.68
C CYS A 827 -2.65 7.90 -26.12
N THR A 828 -2.96 7.60 -27.38
CA THR A 828 -2.43 6.38 -28.01
C THR A 828 -0.92 6.54 -28.22
N CYS A 829 -0.17 5.43 -28.14
CA CYS A 829 1.27 5.46 -28.34
C CYS A 829 1.68 5.88 -29.75
N ASN A 830 0.88 5.54 -30.77
CA ASN A 830 1.15 5.93 -32.15
C ASN A 830 0.99 7.45 -32.36
N ASP A 831 -0.10 8.03 -31.84
CA ASP A 831 -0.33 9.47 -31.93
C ASP A 831 0.75 10.24 -31.17
N PHE A 832 1.06 9.82 -29.93
CA PHE A 832 2.12 10.42 -29.14
C PHE A 832 3.50 10.38 -29.83
N LYS A 833 3.89 9.22 -30.40
CA LYS A 833 5.16 9.05 -31.10
C LYS A 833 5.30 10.01 -32.30
N SER A 834 4.20 10.35 -32.98
CA SER A 834 4.21 11.33 -34.08
C SER A 834 4.57 12.75 -33.62
N LYS A 835 4.41 13.05 -32.33
CA LYS A 835 4.63 14.38 -31.72
C LYS A 835 5.94 14.45 -30.94
N VAL A 836 6.32 13.33 -30.33
CA VAL A 836 7.53 13.19 -29.51
C VAL A 836 8.49 12.24 -30.22
N ALA A 837 9.27 12.78 -31.16
CA ALA A 837 10.13 11.99 -32.05
C ALA A 837 11.16 11.11 -31.30
N TYR A 838 11.60 11.52 -30.10
CA TYR A 838 12.56 10.77 -29.27
C TYR A 838 11.90 9.72 -28.35
N ALA A 839 10.57 9.60 -28.35
CA ALA A 839 9.91 8.46 -27.72
C ALA A 839 10.33 7.14 -28.41
N PRO A 840 10.34 5.99 -27.73
CA PRO A 840 10.67 4.71 -28.35
C PRO A 840 9.69 4.36 -29.48
N SER A 841 10.17 3.64 -30.49
CA SER A 841 9.31 3.00 -31.49
C SER A 841 8.89 1.62 -30.98
N LEU A 842 7.58 1.38 -30.83
CA LEU A 842 7.01 0.15 -30.28
C LEU A 842 6.08 -0.51 -31.28
N LYS A 843 5.99 -1.84 -31.27
CA LYS A 843 4.96 -2.58 -32.00
C LYS A 843 3.66 -2.50 -31.21
N VAL A 844 2.64 -1.81 -31.71
CA VAL A 844 1.39 -1.57 -30.98
C VAL A 844 0.21 -2.18 -31.71
N SER A 845 -0.52 -3.08 -31.05
CA SER A 845 -1.75 -3.74 -31.54
C SER A 845 -3.03 -3.05 -31.06
N GLY A 846 -2.93 -2.17 -30.06
CA GLY A 846 -4.05 -1.35 -29.58
C GLY A 846 -3.80 -0.73 -28.20
N ILE A 847 -4.86 -0.16 -27.62
CA ILE A 847 -4.82 0.55 -26.34
C ILE A 847 -4.73 -0.43 -25.16
N LEU A 848 -3.99 -0.06 -24.12
CA LEU A 848 -3.95 -0.78 -22.85
C LEU A 848 -5.16 -0.38 -21.99
N TYR A 849 -6.25 -1.13 -22.15
CA TYR A 849 -7.53 -0.92 -21.45
C TYR A 849 -7.57 -1.40 -20.02
#